data_AF-A0A815SFA7-F1
#
_entry.id   AF-A0A815SFA7-F1
#
_cell.length_a   1.000
_cell.length_b   1.000
_cell.length_c   1.000
_cell.angle_alpha   90.00
_cell.angle_beta   90.00
_cell.angle_gamma   90.00
#
_symmetry.space_group_name_H-M   'P 1'
#
loop_
_entity.id
_entity.type
_entity.pdbx_description
1 polymer ?
#
loop_
_entity_poly.entity_id
_entity_poly.type
_entity_poly.pdbx_seq_one_letter_code
_entity_poly.pdbx_strand_id
1 'polypeptide(L)'
;MTNLYSLGAAQVNNLCASEQLSIIAAGYSDITLKPASSCPYNAFVYTKNLAQVNNLCSTEQLSINAADTSTVTFQQSSPCPKVTSILSTNASGVFNVCAAELMSVTANDNSNVTLRQCSDNATVSTSSSGNVYNLCASEQLYIIAVDNSTVALQQSSCTKNVTINHNNSAQVTNLCATEQLSVQASGLVSLALPSSSCPYVTNVTGQQQAQLSNVCATQLLSIVMSDLATVNINPASACPNAANVYTYNVSQVNNLCASDSLYIKAADLSTVTLQQSSSCSTGSATVYTTNEAKVKNICATQSLYVSAADLSTVTLPQSSSCSSNANINTINEATVNNLCASNSLFISAADLSTVTLHPSCSCSSTASVNTNGVAKVNNLCATEQVTINAADESIVTFNLSSPCPKVTNINCQNSAAVVNVCAVEQLSGNAYGSSSIQVIQQSSCPLVTMVSAHEGGSITNLCATELLTIVTDGGAVVSLQPGTCTKTVTINKNGGANIYNLCASEQLSIQDNSGTPLTLVSSSCPSVVTINALAGLPNGNQLINVCATQLLTMTISGRVGVVINSAFCPKIANVSASSGAIVQNLCATEQMSINAPDGTQIYIDSSKSCTYATSVYANNGGTVSNVCALEQLYVQALQGSNVTMKQGTCAKNVNIDNEDGAKIFNLCAVEQLTVKATGGVVLNLDSTSSCPYNATVNCQNEAIITNLCASKQMVINALDGTVVNISSTTTCPKVANITTTINASVNNACATETIYIQASNSSQVTMQRSSSCPNVANVLGYLNATVYVCATQAINAIITGNTTVYYQGPLNNTQISQFGLILPWS
;
A
#
# COMPACT_ATOMS: atom_id res chain seq x y z
N MET A 1 -71.89 34.82 -52.84
CA MET A 1 -71.67 33.41 -52.47
C MET A 1 -72.05 32.53 -53.66
N THR A 2 -71.12 31.73 -54.17
CA THR A 2 -71.37 30.81 -55.28
C THR A 2 -71.19 29.38 -54.77
N ASN A 3 -72.27 28.58 -54.79
CA ASN A 3 -72.26 27.17 -54.38
C ASN A 3 -72.44 26.28 -55.62
N LEU A 4 -71.52 25.34 -55.85
CA LEU A 4 -71.60 24.37 -56.93
C LEU A 4 -71.73 22.96 -56.37
N TYR A 5 -72.74 22.22 -56.84
CA TYR A 5 -72.95 20.80 -56.52
C TYR A 5 -72.87 19.98 -57.81
N SER A 6 -71.86 19.11 -57.94
CA SER A 6 -71.79 18.12 -59.03
C SER A 6 -71.80 16.72 -58.42
N LEU A 7 -72.81 15.90 -58.80
CA LEU A 7 -73.06 14.56 -58.26
C LEU A 7 -72.82 13.44 -59.29
N GLY A 8 -72.21 13.76 -60.44
CA GLY A 8 -71.88 12.80 -61.51
C GLY A 8 -70.87 13.36 -62.51
N ALA A 9 -70.53 12.58 -63.55
CA ALA A 9 -69.53 12.94 -64.56
C ALA A 9 -69.94 14.20 -65.34
N ALA A 10 -69.45 15.36 -64.88
CA ALA A 10 -69.71 16.66 -65.46
C ALA A 10 -68.40 17.44 -65.54
N GLN A 11 -68.17 18.08 -66.69
CA GLN A 11 -67.08 19.03 -66.89
C GLN A 11 -67.62 20.44 -66.65
N VAL A 12 -67.19 21.10 -65.58
CA VAL A 12 -67.59 22.48 -65.26
C VAL A 12 -66.40 23.40 -65.44
N ASN A 13 -66.51 24.34 -66.39
CA ASN A 13 -65.47 25.30 -66.74
C ASN A 13 -65.95 26.74 -66.47
N ASN A 14 -65.01 27.65 -66.10
CA ASN A 14 -65.20 29.11 -65.97
C ASN A 14 -66.11 29.59 -64.79
N LEU A 15 -65.81 29.20 -63.55
CA LEU A 15 -66.49 29.72 -62.36
C LEU A 15 -65.76 30.94 -61.78
N CYS A 16 -66.50 32.01 -61.49
CA CYS A 16 -65.99 33.22 -60.83
C CYS A 16 -66.76 33.48 -59.53
N ALA A 17 -66.06 33.81 -58.44
CA ALA A 17 -66.64 34.26 -57.18
C ALA A 17 -65.70 35.28 -56.52
N SER A 18 -66.25 36.37 -55.95
CA SER A 18 -65.46 37.45 -55.31
C SER A 18 -65.32 37.29 -53.80
N GLU A 19 -66.37 36.84 -53.10
CA GLU A 19 -66.36 36.69 -51.63
C GLU A 19 -66.16 35.25 -51.18
N GLN A 20 -67.02 34.33 -51.61
CA GLN A 20 -66.99 32.93 -51.17
C GLN A 20 -67.33 31.99 -52.33
N LEU A 21 -66.47 31.00 -52.51
CA LEU A 21 -66.63 29.89 -53.44
C LEU A 21 -66.75 28.58 -52.66
N SER A 22 -67.86 27.86 -52.80
CA SER A 22 -68.02 26.52 -52.24
C SER A 22 -68.22 25.50 -53.37
N ILE A 23 -67.34 24.51 -53.48
CA ILE A 23 -67.40 23.45 -54.48
C ILE A 23 -67.63 22.13 -53.79
N ILE A 24 -68.69 21.42 -54.16
CA ILE A 24 -68.94 20.04 -53.75
C ILE A 24 -68.93 19.19 -55.02
N ALA A 25 -67.88 18.39 -55.19
CA ALA A 25 -67.68 17.53 -56.36
C ALA A 25 -67.72 16.05 -55.96
N ALA A 26 -68.56 15.27 -56.61
CA ALA A 26 -68.64 13.83 -56.42
C ALA A 26 -68.74 13.09 -57.76
N GLY A 27 -68.17 11.88 -57.83
CA GLY A 27 -68.38 10.91 -58.91
C GLY A 27 -67.81 11.31 -60.27
N TYR A 28 -66.57 10.88 -60.57
CA TYR A 28 -65.87 11.08 -61.86
C TYR A 28 -66.00 12.48 -62.47
N SER A 29 -66.14 13.52 -61.64
CA SER A 29 -66.27 14.91 -62.08
C SER A 29 -64.89 15.52 -62.32
N ASP A 30 -64.71 16.26 -63.42
CA ASP A 30 -63.50 17.04 -63.70
C ASP A 30 -63.88 18.53 -63.75
N ILE A 31 -63.56 19.24 -62.68
CA ILE A 31 -63.83 20.66 -62.52
C ILE A 31 -62.53 21.41 -62.76
N THR A 32 -62.43 22.08 -63.90
CA THR A 32 -61.31 22.95 -64.18
C THR A 32 -61.74 24.41 -64.05
N LEU A 33 -61.26 25.07 -63.00
CA LEU A 33 -61.45 26.50 -62.82
C LEU A 33 -60.52 27.24 -63.78
N LYS A 34 -61.02 28.23 -64.51
CA LYS A 34 -60.14 29.12 -65.26
C LYS A 34 -59.88 30.32 -64.35
N PRO A 35 -58.62 30.72 -64.11
CA PRO A 35 -58.33 31.81 -63.20
C PRO A 35 -59.05 33.08 -63.69
N ALA A 36 -60.00 33.57 -62.89
CA ALA A 36 -60.49 34.93 -63.03
C ALA A 36 -59.33 35.89 -62.67
N SER A 37 -59.41 37.15 -63.09
CA SER A 37 -58.45 38.18 -62.72
C SER A 37 -58.42 38.48 -61.20
N SER A 38 -59.33 37.91 -60.42
CA SER A 38 -59.36 37.98 -58.95
C SER A 38 -59.81 36.66 -58.32
N CYS A 39 -59.14 36.28 -57.23
CA CYS A 39 -59.48 35.10 -56.42
C CYS A 39 -60.53 35.45 -55.34
N PRO A 40 -61.39 34.50 -54.94
CA PRO A 40 -62.36 34.72 -53.87
C PRO A 40 -61.67 34.96 -52.53
N TYR A 41 -62.30 35.73 -51.65
CA TYR A 41 -61.83 35.92 -50.27
C TYR A 41 -61.71 34.57 -49.54
N ASN A 42 -62.75 33.73 -49.62
CA ASN A 42 -62.79 32.39 -49.04
C ASN A 42 -63.13 31.31 -50.09
N ALA A 43 -62.46 30.17 -50.02
CA ALA A 43 -62.76 29.00 -50.84
C ALA A 43 -62.91 27.73 -49.99
N PHE A 44 -64.01 27.00 -50.19
CA PHE A 44 -64.31 25.74 -49.53
C PHE A 44 -64.52 24.66 -50.59
N VAL A 45 -63.74 23.58 -50.55
CA VAL A 45 -63.81 22.51 -51.55
C VAL A 45 -63.99 21.18 -50.85
N TYR A 46 -65.06 20.47 -51.21
CA TYR A 46 -65.35 19.12 -50.78
C TYR A 46 -65.36 18.21 -52.01
N THR A 47 -64.50 17.19 -52.04
CA THR A 47 -64.40 16.25 -53.17
C THR A 47 -64.52 14.81 -52.68
N LYS A 48 -65.21 13.95 -53.45
CA LYS A 48 -65.39 12.53 -53.15
C LYS A 48 -65.49 11.69 -54.44
N ASN A 49 -65.15 10.40 -54.38
CA ASN A 49 -65.34 9.41 -55.46
C ASN A 49 -64.69 9.81 -56.81
N LEU A 50 -63.36 9.86 -56.87
CA LEU A 50 -62.58 10.13 -58.10
C LEU A 50 -62.85 11.51 -58.73
N ALA A 51 -63.21 12.52 -57.94
CA ALA A 51 -63.40 13.87 -58.45
C ALA A 51 -62.04 14.58 -58.65
N GLN A 52 -61.91 15.35 -59.72
CA GLN A 52 -60.75 16.20 -60.00
C GLN A 52 -61.17 17.67 -59.93
N VAL A 53 -60.46 18.47 -59.15
CA VAL A 53 -60.64 19.93 -59.07
C VAL A 53 -59.31 20.61 -59.37
N ASN A 54 -59.25 21.36 -60.46
CA ASN A 54 -58.03 22.00 -60.95
C ASN A 54 -58.14 23.53 -60.86
N ASN A 55 -57.01 24.19 -60.58
CA ASN A 55 -56.80 25.66 -60.59
C ASN A 55 -57.64 26.47 -59.57
N LEU A 56 -57.80 25.96 -58.35
CA LEU A 56 -58.44 26.71 -57.27
C LEU A 56 -57.57 27.87 -56.76
N CYS A 57 -58.18 28.94 -56.27
CA CYS A 57 -57.47 30.03 -55.58
C CYS A 57 -58.33 30.74 -54.51
N SER A 58 -57.68 31.41 -53.55
CA SER A 58 -58.30 32.21 -52.47
C SER A 58 -57.30 33.25 -51.93
N THR A 59 -57.77 34.34 -51.28
CA THR A 59 -56.91 35.36 -50.66
C THR A 59 -56.85 35.33 -49.12
N GLU A 60 -57.86 34.80 -48.41
CA GLU A 60 -57.85 34.69 -46.95
C GLU A 60 -57.89 33.23 -46.48
N GLN A 61 -59.03 32.56 -46.65
CA GLN A 61 -59.23 31.22 -46.12
C GLN A 61 -59.50 30.21 -47.23
N LEU A 62 -58.65 29.19 -47.29
CA LEU A 62 -58.83 28.03 -48.13
C LEU A 62 -59.07 26.79 -47.26
N SER A 63 -60.19 26.10 -47.47
CA SER A 63 -60.49 24.83 -46.80
C SER A 63 -60.80 23.75 -47.82
N ILE A 64 -60.08 22.63 -47.74
CA ILE A 64 -60.23 21.50 -48.66
C ILE A 64 -60.53 20.25 -47.85
N ASN A 65 -61.53 19.50 -48.28
CA ASN A 65 -61.84 18.16 -47.79
C ASN A 65 -61.88 17.22 -49.01
N ALA A 66 -60.85 16.39 -49.18
CA ALA A 66 -60.73 15.47 -50.31
C ALA A 66 -60.83 14.03 -49.85
N ALA A 67 -61.70 13.25 -50.52
CA ALA A 67 -61.99 11.86 -50.17
C ALA A 67 -61.96 10.92 -51.40
N ASP A 68 -61.75 9.63 -51.17
CA ASP A 68 -61.96 8.52 -52.10
C ASP A 68 -61.33 8.74 -53.49
N THR A 69 -60.00 8.73 -53.55
CA THR A 69 -59.15 8.82 -54.77
C THR A 69 -59.32 10.10 -55.60
N SER A 70 -59.91 11.14 -55.03
CA SER A 70 -60.03 12.47 -55.66
C SER A 70 -58.68 13.18 -55.79
N THR A 71 -58.52 14.05 -56.78
CA THR A 71 -57.33 14.87 -57.01
C THR A 71 -57.69 16.34 -56.94
N VAL A 72 -56.93 17.15 -56.19
CA VAL A 72 -57.08 18.61 -56.19
C VAL A 72 -55.75 19.25 -56.57
N THR A 73 -55.72 19.99 -57.67
CA THR A 73 -54.52 20.71 -58.12
C THR A 73 -54.70 22.22 -58.04
N PHE A 74 -53.65 22.89 -57.59
CA PHE A 74 -53.58 24.34 -57.48
C PHE A 74 -52.61 24.92 -58.51
N GLN A 75 -53.01 25.97 -59.20
CA GLN A 75 -52.16 26.76 -60.11
C GLN A 75 -52.12 28.24 -59.72
N GLN A 76 -52.14 28.55 -58.42
CA GLN A 76 -51.97 29.95 -58.00
C GLN A 76 -50.47 30.31 -58.01
N SER A 77 -50.12 31.31 -58.82
CA SER A 77 -48.84 32.02 -58.75
C SER A 77 -49.06 33.34 -58.02
N SER A 78 -49.14 33.29 -56.68
CA SER A 78 -49.20 34.46 -55.77
C SER A 78 -50.45 35.37 -55.89
N PRO A 79 -50.93 36.00 -54.79
CA PRO A 79 -50.56 35.80 -53.38
C PRO A 79 -51.23 34.55 -52.77
N CYS A 80 -50.61 33.96 -51.75
CA CYS A 80 -51.17 32.81 -51.03
C CYS A 80 -52.27 33.23 -50.04
N PRO A 81 -53.26 32.35 -49.77
CA PRO A 81 -54.24 32.58 -48.71
C PRO A 81 -53.54 32.79 -47.36
N LYS A 82 -54.09 33.63 -46.47
CA LYS A 82 -53.55 33.75 -45.10
C LYS A 82 -53.62 32.44 -44.34
N VAL A 83 -54.75 31.74 -44.43
CA VAL A 83 -55.03 30.48 -43.73
C VAL A 83 -55.42 29.40 -44.73
N THR A 84 -54.75 28.26 -44.66
CA THR A 84 -55.12 27.08 -45.44
C THR A 84 -55.30 25.86 -44.56
N SER A 85 -56.44 25.19 -44.68
CA SER A 85 -56.76 23.93 -44.01
C SER A 85 -57.07 22.85 -45.04
N ILE A 86 -56.40 21.70 -44.93
CA ILE A 86 -56.58 20.56 -45.83
C ILE A 86 -56.90 19.33 -44.98
N LEU A 87 -57.97 18.63 -45.34
CA LEU A 87 -58.29 17.29 -44.84
C LEU A 87 -58.34 16.35 -46.05
N SER A 88 -57.48 15.34 -46.08
CA SER A 88 -57.38 14.38 -47.18
C SER A 88 -57.56 12.95 -46.67
N THR A 89 -58.43 12.17 -47.30
CA THR A 89 -58.74 10.77 -46.93
C THR A 89 -58.73 9.87 -48.18
N ASN A 90 -57.77 8.94 -48.30
CA ASN A 90 -57.66 8.08 -49.49
C ASN A 90 -57.55 8.83 -50.83
N ALA A 91 -57.11 10.09 -50.85
CA ALA A 91 -57.05 10.90 -52.07
C ALA A 91 -55.83 10.54 -52.93
N SER A 92 -55.98 10.60 -54.25
CA SER A 92 -54.85 10.34 -55.18
C SER A 92 -53.82 11.47 -55.17
N GLY A 93 -54.23 12.68 -54.78
CA GLY A 93 -53.32 13.71 -54.26
C GLY A 93 -53.87 15.13 -54.20
N VAL A 94 -53.31 15.94 -53.31
CA VAL A 94 -53.55 17.39 -53.20
C VAL A 94 -52.23 18.11 -53.49
N PHE A 95 -52.15 18.85 -54.60
CA PHE A 95 -50.89 19.37 -55.14
C PHE A 95 -50.84 20.89 -55.21
N ASN A 96 -49.67 21.46 -54.90
CA ASN A 96 -49.28 22.87 -55.04
C ASN A 96 -50.02 23.86 -54.13
N VAL A 97 -50.34 23.46 -52.90
CA VAL A 97 -51.03 24.34 -51.94
C VAL A 97 -50.04 25.28 -51.24
N CYS A 98 -50.50 26.46 -50.83
CA CYS A 98 -49.72 27.42 -50.04
C CYS A 98 -50.57 28.18 -49.00
N ALA A 99 -49.89 28.80 -48.02
CA ALA A 99 -50.48 29.71 -47.04
C ALA A 99 -49.44 30.75 -46.60
N ALA A 100 -49.88 31.95 -46.22
CA ALA A 100 -48.99 33.02 -45.75
C ALA A 100 -48.77 32.97 -44.22
N GLU A 101 -49.82 32.80 -43.41
CA GLU A 101 -49.72 32.87 -41.94
C GLU A 101 -49.84 31.48 -41.29
N LEU A 102 -50.92 30.75 -41.59
CA LEU A 102 -51.23 29.47 -40.94
C LEU A 102 -51.58 28.39 -41.96
N MET A 103 -50.88 27.26 -41.88
CA MET A 103 -51.21 26.06 -42.63
C MET A 103 -51.55 24.92 -41.68
N SER A 104 -52.67 24.23 -41.93
CA SER A 104 -53.07 23.02 -41.21
C SER A 104 -53.41 21.92 -42.21
N VAL A 105 -52.66 20.83 -42.21
CA VAL A 105 -52.84 19.71 -43.15
C VAL A 105 -53.05 18.43 -42.38
N THR A 106 -54.17 17.75 -42.63
CA THR A 106 -54.46 16.42 -42.13
C THR A 106 -54.54 15.44 -43.30
N ALA A 107 -53.62 14.49 -43.38
CA ALA A 107 -53.55 13.49 -44.44
C ALA A 107 -53.77 12.07 -43.89
N ASN A 108 -54.73 11.34 -44.46
CA ASN A 108 -55.12 9.99 -44.05
C ASN A 108 -55.00 9.01 -45.24
N ASP A 109 -54.66 7.76 -44.96
CA ASP A 109 -54.63 6.57 -45.82
C ASP A 109 -54.11 6.82 -47.24
N ASN A 110 -52.82 6.58 -47.49
CA ASN A 110 -52.15 6.69 -48.79
C ASN A 110 -52.33 8.05 -49.51
N SER A 111 -52.74 9.10 -48.79
CA SER A 111 -52.85 10.46 -49.34
C SER A 111 -51.45 11.03 -49.63
N ASN A 112 -51.29 11.65 -50.81
CA ASN A 112 -50.10 12.42 -51.17
C ASN A 112 -50.44 13.93 -51.16
N VAL A 113 -49.78 14.70 -50.31
CA VAL A 113 -49.92 16.17 -50.26
C VAL A 113 -48.59 16.83 -50.61
N THR A 114 -48.58 17.74 -51.58
CA THR A 114 -47.39 18.51 -51.95
C THR A 114 -47.65 20.01 -51.80
N LEU A 115 -46.79 20.69 -51.04
CA LEU A 115 -46.89 22.11 -50.72
C LEU A 115 -45.83 22.92 -51.50
N ARG A 116 -46.11 24.19 -51.79
CA ARG A 116 -45.26 25.02 -52.68
C ARG A 116 -44.61 26.24 -52.03
N GLN A 117 -45.20 26.80 -50.98
CA GLN A 117 -44.65 27.98 -50.28
C GLN A 117 -44.87 27.91 -48.77
N CYS A 118 -44.03 28.65 -48.05
CA CYS A 118 -43.91 28.60 -46.60
C CYS A 118 -44.88 29.54 -45.91
N SER A 119 -45.53 29.06 -44.86
CA SER A 119 -46.29 29.88 -43.92
C SER A 119 -45.43 30.30 -42.74
N ASP A 120 -45.91 31.23 -41.91
CA ASP A 120 -45.26 31.50 -40.63
C ASP A 120 -45.34 30.28 -39.70
N ASN A 121 -46.54 29.70 -39.61
CA ASN A 121 -46.80 28.52 -38.80
C ASN A 121 -47.43 27.40 -39.64
N ALA A 122 -46.95 26.18 -39.47
CA ALA A 122 -47.51 25.00 -40.13
C ALA A 122 -47.73 23.85 -39.15
N THR A 123 -48.91 23.28 -39.18
CA THR A 123 -49.29 22.06 -38.47
C THR A 123 -49.61 20.97 -39.48
N VAL A 124 -48.95 19.83 -39.39
CA VAL A 124 -49.23 18.66 -40.23
C VAL A 124 -49.58 17.50 -39.33
N SER A 125 -50.69 16.84 -39.61
CA SER A 125 -51.09 15.59 -38.96
C SER A 125 -51.25 14.51 -40.02
N THR A 126 -50.62 13.36 -39.85
CA THR A 126 -51.09 12.13 -40.51
C THR A 126 -51.88 11.31 -39.50
N SER A 127 -52.88 10.53 -39.93
CA SER A 127 -53.60 9.58 -39.05
C SER A 127 -53.38 8.11 -39.41
N SER A 128 -52.69 7.84 -40.52
CA SER A 128 -52.22 6.53 -41.02
C SER A 128 -51.14 6.75 -42.10
N SER A 129 -50.74 5.74 -42.89
CA SER A 129 -49.67 5.84 -43.90
C SER A 129 -49.93 6.90 -44.97
N GLY A 130 -49.48 8.13 -44.77
CA GLY A 130 -49.62 9.25 -45.71
C GLY A 130 -48.27 9.88 -46.04
N ASN A 131 -48.16 10.51 -47.21
CA ASN A 131 -46.95 11.22 -47.60
C ASN A 131 -47.21 12.73 -47.72
N VAL A 132 -46.40 13.52 -47.03
CA VAL A 132 -46.40 14.98 -47.11
C VAL A 132 -45.03 15.46 -47.56
N TYR A 133 -45.00 16.19 -48.67
CA TYR A 133 -43.78 16.65 -49.32
C TYR A 133 -43.72 18.18 -49.36
N ASN A 134 -42.49 18.72 -49.30
CA ASN A 134 -42.16 20.13 -49.51
C ASN A 134 -42.82 21.10 -48.52
N LEU A 135 -43.01 20.64 -47.29
CA LEU A 135 -43.52 21.47 -46.21
C LEU A 135 -42.44 22.45 -45.74
N CYS A 136 -42.83 23.71 -45.53
CA CYS A 136 -41.94 24.72 -44.99
C CYS A 136 -42.70 25.73 -44.11
N ALA A 137 -42.01 26.20 -43.06
CA ALA A 137 -42.50 27.24 -42.16
C ALA A 137 -41.33 28.16 -41.75
N SER A 138 -41.59 29.44 -41.48
CA SER A 138 -40.56 30.39 -41.04
C SER A 138 -40.38 30.38 -39.51
N GLU A 139 -41.48 30.36 -38.74
CA GLU A 139 -41.48 30.46 -37.28
C GLU A 139 -41.65 29.10 -36.61
N GLN A 140 -42.79 28.44 -36.81
CA GLN A 140 -43.09 27.16 -36.16
C GLN A 140 -43.57 26.08 -37.14
N LEU A 141 -42.98 24.90 -37.01
CA LEU A 141 -43.40 23.70 -37.71
C LEU A 141 -43.73 22.60 -36.69
N TYR A 142 -45.00 22.20 -36.65
CA TYR A 142 -45.50 21.12 -35.80
C TYR A 142 -45.96 19.93 -36.66
N ILE A 143 -45.35 18.77 -36.48
CA ILE A 143 -45.67 17.56 -37.24
C ILE A 143 -46.14 16.49 -36.26
N ILE A 144 -47.36 16.00 -36.44
CA ILE A 144 -47.86 14.75 -35.88
C ILE A 144 -47.85 13.73 -37.00
N ALA A 145 -47.10 12.65 -36.86
CA ALA A 145 -47.20 11.55 -37.80
C ALA A 145 -47.44 10.21 -37.09
N VAL A 146 -48.09 9.30 -37.81
CA VAL A 146 -48.38 7.93 -37.37
C VAL A 146 -48.09 6.94 -38.49
N ASP A 147 -47.78 5.71 -38.10
CA ASP A 147 -47.41 4.58 -38.97
C ASP A 147 -46.29 4.93 -39.97
N ASN A 148 -46.17 4.17 -41.07
CA ASN A 148 -45.14 4.35 -42.11
C ASN A 148 -45.36 5.61 -42.98
N SER A 149 -45.67 6.74 -42.35
CA SER A 149 -45.80 8.03 -43.02
C SER A 149 -44.42 8.55 -43.43
N THR A 150 -44.32 9.12 -44.63
CA THR A 150 -43.11 9.80 -45.10
C THR A 150 -43.35 11.31 -45.06
N VAL A 151 -42.53 12.03 -44.31
CA VAL A 151 -42.54 13.50 -44.30
C VAL A 151 -41.19 13.97 -44.80
N ALA A 152 -41.14 14.47 -46.04
CA ALA A 152 -39.91 15.02 -46.61
C ALA A 152 -40.02 16.53 -46.73
N LEU A 153 -39.11 17.23 -46.07
CA LEU A 153 -39.03 18.68 -46.12
C LEU A 153 -38.04 19.08 -47.22
N GLN A 154 -38.41 20.06 -48.04
CA GLN A 154 -37.50 20.67 -49.01
C GLN A 154 -37.55 22.17 -48.76
N GLN A 155 -36.72 22.64 -47.83
CA GLN A 155 -36.68 24.04 -47.41
C GLN A 155 -35.52 24.77 -48.08
N SER A 156 -35.75 25.99 -48.56
CA SER A 156 -34.71 26.93 -48.96
C SER A 156 -34.08 27.67 -47.77
N SER A 157 -34.73 27.64 -46.59
CA SER A 157 -34.32 28.30 -45.34
C SER A 157 -34.88 27.56 -44.14
N CYS A 158 -34.14 27.54 -43.01
CA CYS A 158 -34.50 26.79 -41.81
C CYS A 158 -35.61 27.47 -40.98
N THR A 159 -36.55 26.67 -40.45
CA THR A 159 -37.58 27.11 -39.49
C THR A 159 -36.94 27.48 -38.13
N LYS A 160 -37.49 28.43 -37.36
CA LYS A 160 -36.97 28.67 -36.00
C LYS A 160 -37.17 27.47 -35.08
N ASN A 161 -38.42 27.01 -34.97
CA ASN A 161 -38.83 25.96 -34.05
C ASN A 161 -39.51 24.81 -34.79
N VAL A 162 -38.97 23.60 -34.65
CA VAL A 162 -39.52 22.38 -35.24
C VAL A 162 -39.85 21.38 -34.14
N THR A 163 -41.11 20.95 -34.07
CA THR A 163 -41.56 19.91 -33.16
C THR A 163 -42.19 18.76 -33.95
N ILE A 164 -41.70 17.55 -33.70
CA ILE A 164 -42.20 16.32 -34.30
C ILE A 164 -42.68 15.42 -33.17
N ASN A 165 -43.93 14.99 -33.25
CA ASN A 165 -44.51 13.97 -32.38
C ASN A 165 -44.91 12.75 -33.21
N HIS A 166 -44.33 11.60 -32.89
CA HIS A 166 -44.49 10.38 -33.65
C HIS A 166 -44.81 9.17 -32.76
N ASN A 167 -45.88 8.47 -33.12
CA ASN A 167 -46.41 7.33 -32.36
C ASN A 167 -45.99 5.95 -32.91
N ASN A 168 -45.29 5.83 -34.06
CA ASN A 168 -44.76 4.57 -34.62
C ASN A 168 -43.44 4.77 -35.44
N SER A 169 -43.27 4.16 -36.63
CA SER A 169 -42.07 4.25 -37.51
C SER A 169 -42.24 5.26 -38.65
N ALA A 170 -41.54 6.41 -38.64
CA ALA A 170 -41.58 7.38 -39.75
C ALA A 170 -40.21 7.82 -40.24
N GLN A 171 -40.11 8.00 -41.55
CA GLN A 171 -38.96 8.63 -42.18
C GLN A 171 -39.19 10.14 -42.29
N VAL A 172 -38.43 10.92 -41.51
CA VAL A 172 -38.42 12.38 -41.61
C VAL A 172 -37.02 12.86 -42.00
N THR A 173 -36.87 13.31 -43.23
CA THR A 173 -35.57 13.69 -43.81
C THR A 173 -35.51 15.18 -44.13
N ASN A 174 -34.30 15.76 -44.13
CA ASN A 174 -34.01 17.16 -44.49
C ASN A 174 -34.66 18.20 -43.56
N LEU A 175 -34.67 17.91 -42.26
CA LEU A 175 -35.12 18.87 -41.24
C LEU A 175 -34.08 19.98 -41.08
N CYS A 176 -34.52 21.20 -40.83
CA CYS A 176 -33.63 22.26 -40.40
C CYS A 176 -34.32 23.18 -39.38
N ALA A 177 -33.63 23.46 -38.27
CA ALA A 177 -34.08 24.38 -37.23
C ALA A 177 -32.95 25.34 -36.84
N THR A 178 -33.26 26.60 -36.50
CA THR A 178 -32.26 27.56 -36.00
C THR A 178 -32.24 27.70 -34.48
N GLU A 179 -33.39 27.62 -33.79
CA GLU A 179 -33.48 27.72 -32.34
C GLU A 179 -33.66 26.34 -31.69
N GLN A 180 -34.79 25.68 -31.95
CA GLN A 180 -35.12 24.42 -31.27
C GLN A 180 -35.61 23.34 -32.25
N LEU A 181 -35.02 22.15 -32.13
CA LEU A 181 -35.51 20.91 -32.72
C LEU A 181 -35.95 19.95 -31.61
N SER A 182 -37.24 19.60 -31.56
CA SER A 182 -37.79 18.63 -30.62
C SER A 182 -38.41 17.46 -31.38
N VAL A 183 -37.92 16.25 -31.16
CA VAL A 183 -38.44 15.04 -31.78
C VAL A 183 -38.83 14.06 -30.69
N GLN A 184 -40.09 13.66 -30.67
CA GLN A 184 -40.61 12.57 -29.87
C GLN A 184 -41.01 11.46 -30.83
N ALA A 185 -40.39 10.29 -30.75
CA ALA A 185 -40.66 9.19 -31.67
C ALA A 185 -40.63 7.82 -31.01
N SER A 186 -41.58 6.97 -31.37
CA SER A 186 -41.69 5.62 -30.80
C SER A 186 -41.26 4.50 -31.75
N GLY A 187 -40.62 4.83 -32.88
CA GLY A 187 -40.09 3.88 -33.88
C GLY A 187 -38.93 4.46 -34.69
N LEU A 188 -38.56 3.78 -35.79
CA LEU A 188 -37.39 4.14 -36.61
C LEU A 188 -37.51 5.56 -37.16
N VAL A 189 -36.64 6.46 -36.69
CA VAL A 189 -36.47 7.80 -37.25
C VAL A 189 -35.11 7.88 -37.92
N SER A 190 -35.08 8.16 -39.23
CA SER A 190 -33.88 8.58 -39.95
C SER A 190 -33.84 10.10 -40.03
N LEU A 191 -33.40 10.75 -38.96
CA LEU A 191 -33.12 12.18 -38.97
C LEU A 191 -31.85 12.44 -39.79
N ALA A 192 -31.86 13.48 -40.62
CA ALA A 192 -30.67 14.02 -41.29
C ALA A 192 -30.82 15.55 -41.36
N LEU A 193 -29.96 16.27 -40.62
CA LEU A 193 -29.86 17.73 -40.70
C LEU A 193 -28.84 18.11 -41.81
N PRO A 194 -29.10 19.17 -42.60
CA PRO A 194 -28.12 19.70 -43.53
C PRO A 194 -26.92 20.29 -42.78
N SER A 195 -25.72 20.09 -43.33
CA SER A 195 -24.43 20.37 -42.69
C SER A 195 -24.12 21.84 -42.37
N SER A 196 -24.95 22.78 -42.82
CA SER A 196 -24.66 24.22 -42.78
C SER A 196 -25.29 24.99 -41.61
N SER A 197 -26.14 24.36 -40.79
CA SER A 197 -26.87 25.08 -39.71
C SER A 197 -27.37 24.13 -38.62
N CYS A 198 -26.70 24.15 -37.46
CA CYS A 198 -27.11 23.42 -36.27
C CYS A 198 -27.99 24.30 -35.37
N PRO A 199 -29.11 23.78 -34.82
CA PRO A 199 -29.97 24.53 -33.91
C PRO A 199 -29.26 24.86 -32.59
N TYR A 200 -29.79 25.83 -31.84
CA TYR A 200 -29.33 26.11 -30.48
C TYR A 200 -29.54 24.90 -29.56
N VAL A 201 -30.74 24.30 -29.58
CA VAL A 201 -31.09 23.10 -28.79
C VAL A 201 -31.68 22.00 -29.67
N THR A 202 -31.22 20.77 -29.46
CA THR A 202 -31.80 19.56 -30.05
C THR A 202 -32.19 18.57 -28.96
N ASN A 203 -33.48 18.23 -28.90
CA ASN A 203 -34.03 17.21 -28.00
C ASN A 203 -34.63 16.07 -28.82
N VAL A 204 -34.16 14.85 -28.59
CA VAL A 204 -34.71 13.65 -29.23
C VAL A 204 -35.11 12.66 -28.14
N THR A 205 -36.37 12.25 -28.11
CA THR A 205 -36.92 11.31 -27.14
C THR A 205 -37.59 10.14 -27.84
N GLY A 206 -37.42 8.91 -27.36
CA GLY A 206 -38.06 7.76 -28.00
C GLY A 206 -38.09 6.44 -27.26
N GLN A 207 -38.95 5.53 -27.76
CA GLN A 207 -39.30 4.27 -27.08
C GLN A 207 -38.83 2.99 -27.80
N GLN A 208 -38.48 3.03 -29.09
CA GLN A 208 -38.00 1.87 -29.87
C GLN A 208 -36.83 2.25 -30.80
N GLN A 209 -36.26 1.26 -31.49
CA GLN A 209 -35.05 1.33 -32.31
C GLN A 209 -35.02 2.55 -33.26
N ALA A 210 -34.09 3.48 -33.04
CA ALA A 210 -33.85 4.63 -33.92
C ALA A 210 -32.46 4.61 -34.58
N GLN A 211 -32.36 5.26 -35.74
CA GLN A 211 -31.10 5.50 -36.46
C GLN A 211 -30.92 7.01 -36.67
N LEU A 212 -30.21 7.66 -35.76
CA LEU A 212 -29.95 9.09 -35.83
C LEU A 212 -28.69 9.33 -36.67
N SER A 213 -28.80 10.07 -37.77
CA SER A 213 -27.65 10.47 -38.59
C SER A 213 -27.55 11.99 -38.69
N ASN A 214 -26.33 12.52 -38.62
CA ASN A 214 -26.05 13.94 -38.74
C ASN A 214 -26.84 14.83 -37.75
N VAL A 215 -27.06 14.36 -36.52
CA VAL A 215 -27.67 15.20 -35.48
C VAL A 215 -26.63 16.20 -34.96
N CYS A 216 -27.02 17.46 -34.74
CA CYS A 216 -26.13 18.47 -34.15
C CYS A 216 -26.91 19.52 -33.33
N ALA A 217 -26.20 20.27 -32.49
CA ALA A 217 -26.67 21.42 -31.73
C ALA A 217 -25.48 22.33 -31.38
N THR A 218 -25.71 23.61 -31.09
CA THR A 218 -24.65 24.55 -30.67
C THR A 218 -24.58 24.74 -29.14
N GLN A 219 -25.70 24.63 -28.41
CA GLN A 219 -25.72 24.74 -26.95
C GLN A 219 -25.93 23.39 -26.25
N LEU A 220 -27.06 22.72 -26.53
CA LEU A 220 -27.44 21.49 -25.84
C LEU A 220 -27.98 20.45 -26.81
N LEU A 221 -27.36 19.27 -26.80
CA LEU A 221 -27.88 18.07 -27.45
C LEU A 221 -28.35 17.09 -26.36
N SER A 222 -29.64 16.73 -26.37
CA SER A 222 -30.21 15.75 -25.44
C SER A 222 -30.89 14.62 -26.22
N ILE A 223 -30.42 13.39 -26.02
CA ILE A 223 -30.98 12.19 -26.64
C ILE A 223 -31.42 11.25 -25.52
N VAL A 224 -32.70 10.88 -25.47
CA VAL A 224 -33.27 9.95 -24.49
C VAL A 224 -34.02 8.85 -25.23
N MET A 225 -33.45 7.65 -25.35
CA MET A 225 -34.06 6.56 -26.13
C MET A 225 -33.96 5.19 -25.48
N SER A 226 -35.05 4.42 -25.46
CA SER A 226 -35.00 3.04 -24.96
C SER A 226 -34.01 2.16 -25.73
N ASP A 227 -34.08 2.15 -27.07
CA ASP A 227 -33.22 1.30 -27.92
C ASP A 227 -32.71 2.10 -29.12
N LEU A 228 -31.40 2.08 -29.35
CA LEU A 228 -30.72 2.95 -30.29
C LEU A 228 -29.74 2.14 -31.14
N ALA A 229 -30.08 1.90 -32.41
CA ALA A 229 -29.22 1.13 -33.30
C ALA A 229 -27.92 1.88 -33.62
N THR A 230 -28.04 3.16 -34.01
CA THR A 230 -26.86 3.97 -34.36
C THR A 230 -27.15 5.45 -34.11
N VAL A 231 -26.19 6.14 -33.49
CA VAL A 231 -26.11 7.60 -33.48
C VAL A 231 -24.84 8.00 -34.21
N ASN A 232 -24.98 8.78 -35.27
CA ASN A 232 -23.88 9.46 -35.93
C ASN A 232 -24.11 10.96 -35.80
N ILE A 233 -23.28 11.63 -35.01
CA ILE A 233 -23.30 13.09 -34.88
C ILE A 233 -22.37 13.67 -35.94
N ASN A 234 -22.79 14.73 -36.62
CA ASN A 234 -21.95 15.38 -37.63
C ASN A 234 -21.25 16.59 -37.00
N PRO A 235 -19.94 16.52 -36.69
CA PRO A 235 -19.22 17.62 -36.07
C PRO A 235 -18.73 18.68 -37.07
N ALA A 236 -19.11 18.61 -38.35
CA ALA A 236 -18.50 19.39 -39.43
C ALA A 236 -18.59 20.93 -39.29
N SER A 237 -19.35 21.49 -38.34
CA SER A 237 -19.42 22.94 -38.13
C SER A 237 -19.47 23.43 -36.67
N ALA A 238 -19.92 22.65 -35.69
CA ALA A 238 -19.90 23.06 -34.27
C ALA A 238 -20.03 21.91 -33.23
N CYS A 239 -19.16 21.97 -32.22
CA CYS A 239 -19.29 21.44 -30.85
C CYS A 239 -20.54 21.88 -30.07
N PRO A 240 -21.53 21.05 -29.64
CA PRO A 240 -22.44 21.54 -28.60
C PRO A 240 -21.67 21.81 -27.29
N ASN A 241 -22.07 22.83 -26.52
CA ASN A 241 -21.52 23.04 -25.17
C ASN A 241 -21.74 21.82 -24.28
N ALA A 242 -22.94 21.25 -24.29
CA ALA A 242 -23.26 20.03 -23.57
C ALA A 242 -23.96 18.98 -24.45
N ALA A 243 -23.58 17.72 -24.30
CA ALA A 243 -24.24 16.59 -24.94
C ALA A 243 -24.60 15.50 -23.91
N ASN A 244 -25.89 15.18 -23.81
CA ASN A 244 -26.43 14.18 -22.91
C ASN A 244 -27.09 13.06 -23.72
N VAL A 245 -26.63 11.82 -23.53
CA VAL A 245 -27.19 10.63 -24.18
C VAL A 245 -27.62 9.64 -23.10
N TYR A 246 -28.93 9.42 -22.98
CA TYR A 246 -29.55 8.48 -22.07
C TYR A 246 -30.23 7.38 -22.86
N THR A 247 -29.91 6.13 -22.56
CA THR A 247 -30.42 5.02 -23.34
C THR A 247 -30.40 3.70 -22.58
N TYR A 248 -31.23 2.73 -22.97
CA TYR A 248 -31.21 1.40 -22.38
C TYR A 248 -30.28 0.50 -23.20
N ASN A 249 -30.55 0.31 -24.50
CA ASN A 249 -29.70 -0.48 -25.39
C ASN A 249 -29.14 0.37 -26.53
N VAL A 250 -27.83 0.25 -26.80
CA VAL A 250 -27.20 0.90 -27.95
C VAL A 250 -26.27 -0.04 -28.67
N SER A 251 -26.44 -0.17 -29.98
CA SER A 251 -25.43 -0.85 -30.79
C SER A 251 -24.23 0.08 -30.99
N GLN A 252 -24.38 1.29 -31.56
CA GLN A 252 -23.23 2.17 -31.79
C GLN A 252 -23.53 3.67 -31.56
N VAL A 253 -22.64 4.36 -30.85
CA VAL A 253 -22.57 5.82 -30.82
C VAL A 253 -21.26 6.26 -31.47
N ASN A 254 -21.34 6.97 -32.58
CA ASN A 254 -20.18 7.41 -33.35
C ASN A 254 -20.14 8.94 -33.47
N ASN A 255 -18.92 9.49 -33.45
CA ASN A 255 -18.61 10.90 -33.71
C ASN A 255 -19.26 11.91 -32.75
N LEU A 256 -19.52 11.50 -31.51
CA LEU A 256 -20.07 12.39 -30.49
C LEU A 256 -18.99 13.36 -29.99
N CYS A 257 -19.35 14.64 -29.84
CA CYS A 257 -18.48 15.70 -29.35
C CYS A 257 -19.26 16.68 -28.46
N ALA A 258 -18.56 17.29 -27.49
CA ALA A 258 -19.04 18.43 -26.72
C ALA A 258 -17.84 19.31 -26.33
N SER A 259 -18.01 20.62 -26.19
CA SER A 259 -16.94 21.52 -25.73
C SER A 259 -16.81 21.55 -24.20
N ASP A 260 -17.90 21.56 -23.44
CA ASP A 260 -17.84 21.64 -21.97
C ASP A 260 -18.09 20.29 -21.30
N SER A 261 -19.24 19.65 -21.57
CA SER A 261 -19.67 18.46 -20.84
C SER A 261 -20.29 17.40 -21.75
N LEU A 262 -19.76 16.19 -21.67
CA LEU A 262 -20.29 15.01 -22.32
C LEU A 262 -20.76 14.00 -21.27
N TYR A 263 -22.04 13.63 -21.31
CA TYR A 263 -22.62 12.63 -20.41
C TYR A 263 -23.31 11.52 -21.21
N ILE A 264 -22.88 10.27 -21.01
CA ILE A 264 -23.45 9.09 -21.64
C ILE A 264 -23.87 8.11 -20.55
N LYS A 265 -25.14 7.71 -20.55
CA LYS A 265 -25.68 6.66 -19.69
C LYS A 265 -26.42 5.63 -20.54
N ALA A 266 -25.91 4.41 -20.58
CA ALA A 266 -26.50 3.28 -21.30
C ALA A 266 -26.64 2.06 -20.37
N ALA A 267 -27.61 1.17 -20.57
CA ALA A 267 -27.60 -0.12 -19.87
C ALA A 267 -26.67 -1.11 -20.61
N ASP A 268 -26.82 -1.21 -21.94
CA ASP A 268 -25.99 -2.01 -22.84
C ASP A 268 -25.43 -1.13 -23.97
N LEU A 269 -24.12 -1.15 -24.22
CA LEU A 269 -23.45 -0.19 -25.10
C LEU A 269 -22.34 -0.84 -25.93
N SER A 270 -22.70 -1.42 -27.07
CA SER A 270 -21.72 -2.27 -27.77
C SER A 270 -20.49 -1.51 -28.30
N THR A 271 -20.60 -0.24 -28.72
CA THR A 271 -19.45 0.63 -29.04
C THR A 271 -19.77 2.12 -28.92
N VAL A 272 -18.88 2.89 -28.28
CA VAL A 272 -18.78 4.36 -28.37
C VAL A 272 -17.49 4.72 -29.07
N THR A 273 -17.56 5.50 -30.14
CA THR A 273 -16.41 6.18 -30.73
C THR A 273 -16.63 7.69 -30.66
N LEU A 274 -15.74 8.41 -30.00
CA LEU A 274 -15.70 9.87 -30.08
C LEU A 274 -14.74 10.30 -31.19
N GLN A 275 -15.12 11.31 -31.97
CA GLN A 275 -14.27 11.84 -33.03
C GLN A 275 -13.37 12.93 -32.45
N GLN A 276 -12.05 12.73 -32.56
CA GLN A 276 -11.09 13.83 -32.43
C GLN A 276 -11.17 14.69 -33.69
N SER A 277 -11.97 15.75 -33.68
CA SER A 277 -11.62 16.91 -34.50
C SER A 277 -10.73 17.83 -33.67
N SER A 278 -9.80 18.51 -34.33
CA SER A 278 -8.98 19.57 -33.73
C SER A 278 -9.80 20.75 -33.17
N SER A 279 -11.13 20.73 -33.32
CA SER A 279 -12.07 21.78 -32.93
C SER A 279 -12.93 21.45 -31.71
N CYS A 280 -12.88 20.24 -31.13
CA CYS A 280 -13.59 19.94 -29.88
C CYS A 280 -12.71 19.26 -28.82
N SER A 281 -12.17 20.10 -27.94
CA SER A 281 -11.63 19.70 -26.64
C SER A 281 -12.79 19.63 -25.64
N THR A 282 -13.28 18.44 -25.31
CA THR A 282 -14.29 18.29 -24.24
C THR A 282 -13.68 18.63 -22.89
N GLY A 283 -14.31 19.52 -22.12
CA GLY A 283 -13.91 19.84 -20.75
C GLY A 283 -13.99 18.60 -19.85
N SER A 284 -15.18 18.04 -19.68
CA SER A 284 -15.42 16.84 -18.87
C SER A 284 -16.25 15.79 -19.61
N ALA A 285 -15.89 14.51 -19.46
CA ALA A 285 -16.61 13.39 -20.05
C ALA A 285 -16.95 12.34 -18.99
N THR A 286 -18.22 11.94 -18.94
CA THR A 286 -18.75 10.90 -18.04
C THR A 286 -19.43 9.83 -18.87
N VAL A 287 -18.97 8.58 -18.74
CA VAL A 287 -19.59 7.41 -19.37
C VAL A 287 -19.99 6.41 -18.29
N TYR A 288 -21.28 6.10 -18.21
CA TYR A 288 -21.85 5.12 -17.30
C TYR A 288 -22.55 4.01 -18.09
N THR A 289 -22.15 2.77 -17.86
CA THR A 289 -22.77 1.59 -18.46
C THR A 289 -22.99 0.50 -17.41
N THR A 290 -24.07 -0.27 -17.53
CA THR A 290 -24.35 -1.38 -16.59
C THR A 290 -23.99 -2.76 -17.12
N ASN A 291 -23.68 -2.89 -18.42
CA ASN A 291 -23.27 -4.12 -19.10
C ASN A 291 -21.95 -3.89 -19.88
N GLU A 292 -21.71 -4.64 -20.96
CA GLU A 292 -20.50 -4.57 -21.77
C GLU A 292 -20.41 -3.27 -22.58
N ALA A 293 -19.27 -2.58 -22.48
CA ALA A 293 -18.99 -1.40 -23.29
C ALA A 293 -17.59 -1.38 -23.93
N LYS A 294 -17.55 -1.11 -25.25
CA LYS A 294 -16.31 -0.74 -25.97
C LYS A 294 -16.27 0.77 -26.11
N VAL A 295 -15.33 1.41 -25.42
CA VAL A 295 -15.22 2.87 -25.39
C VAL A 295 -13.92 3.30 -26.07
N LYS A 296 -14.01 3.93 -27.23
CA LYS A 296 -12.84 4.31 -28.02
C LYS A 296 -12.76 5.83 -28.20
N ASN A 297 -11.53 6.32 -28.13
CA ASN A 297 -11.10 7.68 -28.45
C ASN A 297 -11.71 8.78 -27.56
N ILE A 298 -11.95 8.51 -26.28
CA ILE A 298 -12.40 9.58 -25.37
C ILE A 298 -11.23 10.49 -25.00
N CYS A 299 -11.41 11.79 -25.17
CA CYS A 299 -10.46 12.80 -24.71
C CYS A 299 -11.23 13.86 -23.93
N ALA A 300 -10.84 14.10 -22.69
CA ALA A 300 -11.33 15.22 -21.87
C ALA A 300 -10.12 16.02 -21.39
N THR A 301 -10.20 17.34 -21.32
CA THR A 301 -9.08 18.19 -20.87
C THR A 301 -9.07 18.38 -19.35
N GLN A 302 -10.23 18.33 -18.68
CA GLN A 302 -10.36 18.45 -17.23
C GLN A 302 -10.56 17.10 -16.57
N SER A 303 -11.71 16.44 -16.79
CA SER A 303 -12.06 15.21 -16.06
C SER A 303 -12.66 14.14 -16.97
N LEU A 304 -12.15 12.92 -16.84
CA LEU A 304 -12.69 11.72 -17.46
C LEU A 304 -13.19 10.76 -16.38
N TYR A 305 -14.47 10.40 -16.42
CA TYR A 305 -15.06 9.37 -15.57
C TYR A 305 -15.67 8.28 -16.43
N VAL A 306 -15.21 7.04 -16.25
CA VAL A 306 -15.76 5.86 -16.93
C VAL A 306 -16.14 4.82 -15.89
N SER A 307 -17.41 4.43 -15.86
CA SER A 307 -17.93 3.37 -15.01
C SER A 307 -18.66 2.35 -15.86
N ALA A 308 -18.22 1.09 -15.84
CA ALA A 308 -18.87 0.00 -16.57
C ALA A 308 -18.86 -1.29 -15.76
N ALA A 309 -19.85 -2.15 -16.00
CA ALA A 309 -19.80 -3.52 -15.47
C ALA A 309 -18.71 -4.32 -16.18
N ASP A 310 -18.80 -4.43 -17.52
CA ASP A 310 -17.81 -5.08 -18.38
C ASP A 310 -17.25 -4.05 -19.37
N LEU A 311 -15.93 -3.91 -19.48
CA LEU A 311 -15.30 -2.86 -20.28
C LEU A 311 -14.32 -3.47 -21.28
N SER A 312 -14.83 -4.14 -22.32
CA SER A 312 -13.99 -4.98 -23.17
C SER A 312 -12.83 -4.22 -23.85
N THR A 313 -12.96 -2.93 -24.15
CA THR A 313 -11.78 -2.08 -24.42
C THR A 313 -12.05 -0.59 -24.18
N VAL A 314 -11.21 0.09 -23.39
CA VAL A 314 -10.99 1.55 -23.45
C VAL A 314 -9.73 1.85 -24.23
N THR A 315 -9.79 2.73 -25.21
CA THR A 315 -8.58 3.26 -25.89
C THR A 315 -8.65 4.76 -25.91
N LEU A 316 -7.71 5.45 -25.25
CA LEU A 316 -7.58 6.90 -25.40
C LEU A 316 -6.65 7.24 -26.58
N PRO A 317 -6.87 8.39 -27.25
CA PRO A 317 -6.07 8.77 -28.41
C PRO A 317 -4.65 9.20 -28.01
N GLN A 318 -3.68 8.99 -28.91
CA GLN A 318 -2.23 9.17 -28.70
C GLN A 318 -1.74 10.62 -28.58
N SER A 319 -2.61 11.60 -28.34
CA SER A 319 -2.23 13.03 -28.34
C SER A 319 -1.90 13.55 -26.94
N SER A 320 -0.85 14.38 -26.86
CA SER A 320 -0.24 14.99 -25.67
C SER A 320 -1.13 15.93 -24.81
N SER A 321 -2.43 15.97 -25.05
CA SER A 321 -3.41 16.82 -24.34
C SER A 321 -4.31 15.97 -23.45
N CYS A 322 -3.72 15.35 -22.43
CA CYS A 322 -4.37 14.39 -21.54
C CYS A 322 -5.32 15.08 -20.54
N SER A 323 -6.27 14.32 -19.98
CA SER A 323 -7.16 14.80 -18.91
C SER A 323 -6.38 15.18 -17.67
N SER A 324 -6.81 16.24 -16.98
CA SER A 324 -6.24 16.56 -15.66
C SER A 324 -6.54 15.42 -14.66
N ASN A 325 -7.76 14.91 -14.66
CA ASN A 325 -8.19 13.82 -13.79
C ASN A 325 -8.81 12.67 -14.60
N ALA A 326 -8.42 11.43 -14.31
CA ALA A 326 -9.05 10.25 -14.88
C ALA A 326 -9.47 9.27 -13.78
N ASN A 327 -10.75 8.87 -13.79
CA ASN A 327 -11.33 7.89 -12.89
C ASN A 327 -11.98 6.77 -13.71
N ILE A 328 -11.42 5.57 -13.57
CA ILE A 328 -11.91 4.36 -14.23
C ILE A 328 -12.39 3.39 -13.16
N ASN A 329 -13.67 3.04 -13.22
CA ASN A 329 -14.29 2.07 -12.32
C ASN A 329 -14.90 0.91 -13.14
N THR A 330 -14.42 -0.30 -12.90
CA THR A 330 -14.81 -1.50 -13.64
C THR A 330 -15.17 -2.60 -12.65
N ILE A 331 -16.31 -3.27 -12.90
CA ILE A 331 -16.84 -4.30 -11.99
C ILE A 331 -16.35 -5.70 -12.40
N ASN A 332 -16.10 -5.93 -13.68
CA ASN A 332 -15.68 -7.22 -14.25
C ASN A 332 -14.48 -7.02 -15.20
N GLU A 333 -14.42 -7.74 -16.34
CA GLU A 333 -13.30 -7.74 -17.27
C GLU A 333 -13.13 -6.39 -17.99
N ALA A 334 -11.91 -5.84 -17.94
CA ALA A 334 -11.61 -4.57 -18.59
C ALA A 334 -10.24 -4.52 -19.25
N THR A 335 -10.16 -4.15 -20.53
CA THR A 335 -8.86 -3.81 -21.16
C THR A 335 -8.79 -2.30 -21.39
N VAL A 336 -8.00 -1.59 -20.59
CA VAL A 336 -7.81 -0.13 -20.72
C VAL A 336 -6.43 0.13 -21.30
N ASN A 337 -6.37 0.69 -22.51
CA ASN A 337 -5.12 1.00 -23.19
C ASN A 337 -4.94 2.50 -23.39
N ASN A 338 -3.68 2.94 -23.27
CA ASN A 338 -3.23 4.31 -23.50
C ASN A 338 -3.84 5.34 -22.54
N LEU A 339 -4.12 4.95 -21.29
CA LEU A 339 -4.66 5.88 -20.29
C LEU A 339 -3.60 6.90 -19.88
N CYS A 340 -4.01 8.17 -19.74
CA CYS A 340 -3.14 9.27 -19.34
C CYS A 340 -3.88 10.31 -18.50
N ALA A 341 -3.25 10.76 -17.41
CA ALA A 341 -3.73 11.88 -16.61
C ALA A 341 -2.54 12.71 -16.09
N SER A 342 -2.70 14.04 -16.02
CA SER A 342 -1.63 14.93 -15.55
C SER A 342 -1.68 15.23 -14.05
N ASN A 343 -2.86 15.20 -13.42
CA ASN A 343 -3.02 15.52 -11.99
C ASN A 343 -3.39 14.29 -11.15
N SER A 344 -4.50 13.62 -11.47
CA SER A 344 -4.94 12.44 -10.70
C SER A 344 -5.40 11.28 -11.59
N LEU A 345 -4.95 10.09 -11.23
CA LEU A 345 -5.33 8.84 -11.87
C LEU A 345 -5.90 7.88 -10.83
N PHE A 346 -7.17 7.48 -10.98
CA PHE A 346 -7.81 6.48 -10.13
C PHE A 346 -8.31 5.31 -10.98
N ILE A 347 -7.89 4.10 -10.62
CA ILE A 347 -8.27 2.85 -11.26
C ILE A 347 -8.87 1.93 -10.20
N SER A 348 -10.10 1.51 -10.40
CA SER A 348 -10.78 0.48 -9.60
C SER A 348 -11.22 -0.66 -10.53
N ALA A 349 -10.69 -1.87 -10.32
CA ALA A 349 -10.98 -3.01 -11.19
C ALA A 349 -11.14 -4.31 -10.41
N ALA A 350 -12.23 -5.04 -10.67
CA ALA A 350 -12.57 -6.22 -9.88
C ALA A 350 -12.17 -7.57 -10.49
N ASP A 351 -11.94 -7.72 -11.82
CA ASP A 351 -11.44 -8.99 -12.38
C ASP A 351 -10.83 -8.90 -13.80
N LEU A 352 -10.02 -9.90 -14.17
CA LEU A 352 -9.32 -10.16 -15.47
C LEU A 352 -9.00 -8.92 -16.33
N SER A 353 -8.56 -7.82 -15.71
CA SER A 353 -8.41 -6.54 -16.37
C SER A 353 -6.95 -6.23 -16.71
N THR A 354 -6.67 -5.68 -17.89
CA THR A 354 -5.34 -5.15 -18.25
C THR A 354 -5.42 -3.65 -18.43
N VAL A 355 -4.71 -2.89 -17.61
CA VAL A 355 -4.61 -1.43 -17.72
C VAL A 355 -3.19 -1.07 -18.13
N THR A 356 -3.04 -0.46 -19.32
CA THR A 356 -1.75 -0.03 -19.86
C THR A 356 -1.75 1.49 -20.00
N LEU A 357 -0.86 2.16 -19.28
CA LEU A 357 -0.65 3.60 -19.43
C LEU A 357 0.24 3.88 -20.65
N HIS A 358 -0.02 4.99 -21.35
CA HIS A 358 0.75 5.32 -22.55
C HIS A 358 2.19 5.75 -22.19
N PRO A 359 3.24 5.20 -22.82
CA PRO A 359 4.63 5.45 -22.44
C PRO A 359 5.07 6.93 -22.56
N SER A 360 4.44 7.69 -23.46
CA SER A 360 4.79 9.09 -23.72
C SER A 360 4.01 10.09 -22.85
N CYS A 361 3.14 9.62 -21.95
CA CYS A 361 2.39 10.52 -21.09
C CYS A 361 3.23 10.98 -19.91
N SER A 362 3.13 12.26 -19.58
CA SER A 362 3.67 12.79 -18.33
C SER A 362 3.01 12.08 -17.15
N CYS A 363 3.80 11.70 -16.16
CA CYS A 363 3.28 11.07 -14.96
C CYS A 363 2.33 12.00 -14.21
N SER A 364 1.24 11.43 -13.70
CA SER A 364 0.27 12.16 -12.89
C SER A 364 0.91 12.65 -11.58
N SER A 365 0.41 13.73 -10.97
CA SER A 365 0.81 14.06 -9.60
C SER A 365 0.50 12.91 -8.63
N THR A 366 -0.69 12.32 -8.75
CA THR A 366 -1.18 11.23 -7.87
C THR A 366 -1.75 10.07 -8.67
N ALA A 367 -1.48 8.84 -8.24
CA ALA A 367 -2.08 7.64 -8.81
C ALA A 367 -2.58 6.67 -7.74
N SER A 368 -3.74 6.07 -7.97
CA SER A 368 -4.41 5.12 -7.09
C SER A 368 -4.90 3.92 -7.88
N VAL A 369 -4.52 2.73 -7.47
CA VAL A 369 -4.99 1.45 -8.02
C VAL A 369 -5.66 0.65 -6.91
N ASN A 370 -6.89 0.22 -7.13
CA ASN A 370 -7.63 -0.64 -6.21
C ASN A 370 -8.18 -1.84 -6.98
N THR A 371 -7.72 -3.04 -6.66
CA THR A 371 -8.12 -4.26 -7.36
C THR A 371 -8.52 -5.34 -6.37
N ASN A 372 -9.69 -5.93 -6.59
CA ASN A 372 -10.28 -6.96 -5.73
C ASN A 372 -10.32 -8.37 -6.39
N GLY A 373 -9.66 -8.53 -7.54
CA GLY A 373 -9.58 -9.79 -8.31
C GLY A 373 -8.36 -9.75 -9.23
N VAL A 374 -8.33 -10.53 -10.31
CA VAL A 374 -7.12 -10.67 -11.16
C VAL A 374 -6.92 -9.46 -12.07
N ALA A 375 -5.99 -8.55 -11.76
CA ALA A 375 -5.72 -7.37 -12.59
C ALA A 375 -4.24 -7.25 -13.00
N LYS A 376 -3.97 -6.71 -14.20
CA LYS A 376 -2.63 -6.41 -14.71
C LYS A 376 -2.52 -4.92 -15.02
N VAL A 377 -1.86 -4.16 -14.16
CA VAL A 377 -1.63 -2.72 -14.37
C VAL A 377 -0.18 -2.50 -14.77
N ASN A 378 0.05 -1.99 -15.97
CA ASN A 378 1.37 -1.79 -16.57
C ASN A 378 1.71 -0.30 -16.75
N ASN A 379 2.97 0.03 -16.51
CA ASN A 379 3.56 1.37 -16.66
C ASN A 379 2.97 2.43 -15.72
N LEU A 380 2.60 2.05 -14.49
CA LEU A 380 2.15 3.01 -13.47
C LEU A 380 3.21 4.06 -13.19
N CYS A 381 2.85 5.34 -13.24
CA CYS A 381 3.77 6.39 -12.83
C CYS A 381 3.06 7.60 -12.23
N ALA A 382 3.66 8.16 -11.17
CA ALA A 382 3.24 9.41 -10.55
C ALA A 382 4.45 10.16 -9.95
N THR A 383 4.33 11.46 -9.73
CA THR A 383 5.43 12.30 -9.20
C THR A 383 5.35 12.55 -7.70
N GLU A 384 4.15 12.66 -7.11
CA GLU A 384 3.98 12.94 -5.68
C GLU A 384 3.61 11.68 -4.90
N GLN A 385 2.52 11.01 -5.25
CA GLN A 385 2.00 9.89 -4.45
C GLN A 385 1.44 8.75 -5.30
N VAL A 386 1.75 7.52 -4.90
CA VAL A 386 1.13 6.29 -5.43
C VAL A 386 0.51 5.49 -4.28
N THR A 387 -0.73 5.03 -4.47
CA THR A 387 -1.39 4.05 -3.57
C THR A 387 -1.87 2.84 -4.37
N ILE A 388 -1.50 1.64 -3.93
CA ILE A 388 -1.87 0.39 -4.59
C ILE A 388 -2.49 -0.55 -3.56
N ASN A 389 -3.73 -0.96 -3.79
CA ASN A 389 -4.37 -2.09 -3.13
C ASN A 389 -4.55 -3.18 -4.17
N ALA A 390 -3.74 -4.23 -4.11
CA ALA A 390 -3.76 -5.34 -5.05
C ALA A 390 -4.18 -6.64 -4.36
N ALA A 391 -5.06 -7.41 -4.99
CA ALA A 391 -5.55 -8.70 -4.49
C ALA A 391 -5.53 -9.76 -5.60
N ASP A 392 -5.68 -11.02 -5.22
CA ASP A 392 -6.01 -12.17 -6.08
C ASP A 392 -5.20 -12.24 -7.38
N GLU A 393 -3.93 -12.65 -7.29
CA GLU A 393 -3.01 -12.82 -8.45
C GLU A 393 -2.79 -11.56 -9.32
N SER A 394 -3.21 -10.38 -8.85
CA SER A 394 -2.97 -9.11 -9.53
C SER A 394 -1.48 -8.80 -9.70
N ILE A 395 -1.10 -8.23 -10.84
CA ILE A 395 0.25 -7.77 -11.14
C ILE A 395 0.24 -6.26 -11.43
N VAL A 396 0.93 -5.46 -10.63
CA VAL A 396 1.12 -4.03 -10.88
C VAL A 396 2.60 -3.74 -11.15
N THR A 397 2.89 -3.08 -12.28
CA THR A 397 4.25 -2.75 -12.72
C THR A 397 4.40 -1.24 -12.91
N PHE A 398 5.39 -0.64 -12.25
CA PHE A 398 5.74 0.77 -12.45
C PHE A 398 6.50 1.02 -13.76
N ASN A 399 6.42 2.24 -14.27
CA ASN A 399 7.22 2.68 -15.41
C ASN A 399 8.67 2.95 -15.00
N LEU A 400 9.61 2.23 -15.62
CA LEU A 400 11.04 2.34 -15.38
C LEU A 400 11.66 3.64 -15.90
N SER A 401 11.07 4.29 -16.91
CA SER A 401 11.61 5.50 -17.52
C SER A 401 11.18 6.79 -16.82
N SER A 402 10.32 6.70 -15.79
CA SER A 402 9.83 7.86 -15.04
C SER A 402 10.59 8.06 -13.73
N PRO A 403 10.66 9.31 -13.21
CA PRO A 403 11.13 9.56 -11.85
C PRO A 403 10.22 8.86 -10.83
N CYS A 404 10.82 8.44 -9.71
CA CYS A 404 10.07 7.84 -8.61
C CYS A 404 9.17 8.86 -7.90
N PRO A 405 7.97 8.45 -7.45
CA PRO A 405 7.11 9.29 -6.63
C PRO A 405 7.78 9.61 -5.28
N LYS A 406 7.38 10.70 -4.62
CA LYS A 406 7.84 10.98 -3.26
C LYS A 406 7.37 9.92 -2.27
N VAL A 407 6.09 9.55 -2.34
CA VAL A 407 5.46 8.59 -1.42
C VAL A 407 4.82 7.44 -2.19
N THR A 408 5.11 6.21 -1.79
CA THR A 408 4.49 5.00 -2.34
C THR A 408 3.92 4.15 -1.22
N ASN A 409 2.62 3.85 -1.28
CA ASN A 409 1.92 2.98 -0.33
C ASN A 409 1.35 1.75 -1.06
N ILE A 410 1.69 0.55 -0.59
CA ILE A 410 1.32 -0.70 -1.23
C ILE A 410 0.69 -1.65 -0.23
N ASN A 411 -0.40 -2.28 -0.61
CA ASN A 411 -1.05 -3.36 0.12
C ASN A 411 -1.37 -4.49 -0.86
N CYS A 412 -0.77 -5.67 -0.66
CA CYS A 412 -0.91 -6.84 -1.52
C CYS A 412 -1.51 -8.01 -0.74
N GLN A 413 -2.57 -8.60 -1.26
CA GLN A 413 -3.27 -9.75 -0.68
C GLN A 413 -3.41 -10.89 -1.70
N ASN A 414 -3.63 -12.11 -1.21
CA ASN A 414 -4.00 -13.29 -2.01
C ASN A 414 -3.16 -13.52 -3.29
N SER A 415 -1.84 -13.67 -3.16
CA SER A 415 -0.93 -13.92 -4.29
C SER A 415 -0.71 -12.74 -5.26
N ALA A 416 -1.08 -11.51 -4.90
CA ALA A 416 -0.79 -10.35 -5.72
C ALA A 416 0.72 -10.05 -5.77
N ALA A 417 1.20 -9.51 -6.89
CA ALA A 417 2.57 -9.10 -7.13
C ALA A 417 2.64 -7.63 -7.53
N VAL A 418 3.42 -6.83 -6.79
CA VAL A 418 3.77 -5.47 -7.23
C VAL A 418 5.25 -5.44 -7.54
N VAL A 419 5.53 -5.24 -8.81
CA VAL A 419 6.88 -5.30 -9.36
C VAL A 419 7.30 -3.88 -9.70
N ASN A 420 8.60 -3.66 -9.64
CA ASN A 420 9.20 -2.42 -10.08
C ASN A 420 8.95 -1.20 -9.19
N VAL A 421 8.73 -1.42 -7.89
CA VAL A 421 8.40 -0.34 -6.95
C VAL A 421 9.58 0.59 -6.73
N CYS A 422 9.31 1.90 -6.63
CA CYS A 422 10.28 2.87 -6.11
C CYS A 422 9.61 4.06 -5.41
N ALA A 423 10.38 4.80 -4.60
CA ALA A 423 9.98 6.02 -3.91
C ALA A 423 11.22 6.88 -3.57
N VAL A 424 11.05 8.19 -3.42
CA VAL A 424 12.13 9.14 -3.05
C VAL A 424 12.16 9.44 -1.55
N GLU A 425 11.01 9.66 -0.92
CA GLU A 425 10.92 10.03 0.49
C GLU A 425 10.47 8.85 1.35
N GLN A 426 9.33 8.26 1.02
CA GLN A 426 8.71 7.22 1.84
C GLN A 426 8.16 6.07 1.01
N LEU A 427 8.55 4.85 1.39
CA LEU A 427 7.95 3.62 0.90
C LEU A 427 7.23 2.91 2.05
N SER A 428 5.95 2.61 1.90
CA SER A 428 5.23 1.68 2.77
C SER A 428 4.65 0.51 1.98
N GLY A 429 4.76 -0.70 2.51
CA GLY A 429 4.37 -1.91 1.79
C GLY A 429 3.94 -3.04 2.70
N ASN A 430 2.73 -3.56 2.49
CA ASN A 430 2.24 -4.76 3.15
C ASN A 430 2.04 -5.89 2.14
N ALA A 431 2.54 -7.09 2.44
CA ALA A 431 2.36 -8.29 1.62
C ALA A 431 1.82 -9.45 2.47
N TYR A 432 0.66 -10.00 2.10
CA TYR A 432 -0.03 -11.09 2.81
C TYR A 432 -0.12 -12.36 1.96
N GLY A 433 -0.05 -13.54 2.57
CA GLY A 433 -0.14 -14.83 1.86
C GLY A 433 1.02 -15.01 0.87
N SER A 434 0.79 -15.62 -0.28
CA SER A 434 1.79 -15.78 -1.36
C SER A 434 2.11 -14.50 -2.15
N SER A 435 1.74 -13.31 -1.64
CA SER A 435 1.94 -12.04 -2.34
C SER A 435 3.41 -11.60 -2.34
N SER A 436 3.80 -10.81 -3.34
CA SER A 436 5.18 -10.31 -3.48
C SER A 436 5.29 -8.82 -3.80
N ILE A 437 6.27 -8.14 -3.20
CA ILE A 437 6.65 -6.77 -3.52
C ILE A 437 8.13 -6.77 -3.91
N GLN A 438 8.42 -6.35 -5.14
CA GLN A 438 9.78 -6.23 -5.65
C GLN A 438 10.12 -4.76 -5.90
N VAL A 439 11.05 -4.24 -5.09
CA VAL A 439 11.58 -2.88 -5.23
C VAL A 439 12.69 -2.87 -6.29
N ILE A 440 12.69 -1.90 -7.21
CA ILE A 440 13.80 -1.73 -8.16
C ILE A 440 14.93 -0.91 -7.53
N GLN A 441 16.12 -1.34 -7.90
CA GLN A 441 17.35 -0.56 -7.89
C GLN A 441 17.28 0.65 -8.85
N GLN A 442 16.73 1.78 -8.39
CA GLN A 442 17.11 3.08 -8.94
C GLN A 442 18.29 3.66 -8.15
N SER A 443 18.96 4.68 -8.70
CA SER A 443 20.19 5.27 -8.15
C SER A 443 20.08 5.86 -6.74
N SER A 444 18.88 5.89 -6.15
CA SER A 444 18.63 6.43 -4.81
C SER A 444 17.58 5.62 -4.07
N CYS A 445 17.90 5.22 -2.85
CA CYS A 445 16.96 4.63 -1.90
C CYS A 445 16.09 5.71 -1.24
N PRO A 446 14.85 5.40 -0.85
CA PRO A 446 14.00 6.33 -0.10
C PRO A 446 14.61 6.69 1.26
N LEU A 447 14.22 7.84 1.82
CA LEU A 447 14.61 8.23 3.19
C LEU A 447 14.10 7.22 4.22
N VAL A 448 12.81 6.87 4.11
CA VAL A 448 12.12 6.00 5.07
C VAL A 448 11.44 4.84 4.33
N THR A 449 11.64 3.63 4.81
CA THR A 449 10.90 2.45 4.35
C THR A 449 10.27 1.72 5.53
N MET A 450 8.97 1.45 5.44
CA MET A 450 8.23 0.69 6.44
C MET A 450 7.48 -0.44 5.77
N VAL A 451 7.84 -1.68 6.08
CA VAL A 451 7.24 -2.84 5.42
C VAL A 451 6.74 -3.89 6.40
N SER A 452 5.65 -4.54 6.04
CA SER A 452 5.08 -5.66 6.78
C SER A 452 4.85 -6.85 5.85
N ALA A 453 5.40 -8.02 6.16
CA ALA A 453 5.20 -9.23 5.38
C ALA A 453 4.61 -10.35 6.26
N HIS A 454 3.49 -10.92 5.83
CA HIS A 454 2.67 -11.82 6.65
C HIS A 454 2.36 -13.11 5.90
N GLU A 455 2.26 -14.23 6.64
CA GLU A 455 1.73 -15.53 6.14
C GLU A 455 2.36 -16.04 4.81
N GLY A 456 3.68 -15.91 4.66
CA GLY A 456 4.41 -16.33 3.44
C GLY A 456 4.70 -15.20 2.45
N GLY A 457 4.29 -13.97 2.78
CA GLY A 457 4.51 -12.79 1.94
C GLY A 457 5.99 -12.53 1.70
N SER A 458 6.33 -12.06 0.49
CA SER A 458 7.72 -11.82 0.07
C SER A 458 7.95 -10.36 -0.26
N ILE A 459 8.98 -9.73 0.32
CA ILE A 459 9.40 -8.37 -0.03
C ILE A 459 10.89 -8.37 -0.32
N THR A 460 11.29 -8.00 -1.54
CA THR A 460 12.67 -8.15 -2.02
C THR A 460 13.27 -6.83 -2.51
N ASN A 461 14.60 -6.76 -2.43
CA ASN A 461 15.44 -5.61 -2.81
C ASN A 461 15.10 -4.31 -2.06
N LEU A 462 14.74 -4.42 -0.78
CA LEU A 462 14.47 -3.25 0.04
C LEU A 462 15.72 -2.43 0.30
N CYS A 463 15.58 -1.12 0.30
CA CYS A 463 16.61 -0.21 0.77
C CYS A 463 16.01 1.08 1.33
N ALA A 464 16.73 1.70 2.27
CA ALA A 464 16.43 3.03 2.79
C ALA A 464 17.74 3.72 3.17
N THR A 465 17.77 5.06 3.18
CA THR A 465 18.96 5.81 3.60
C THR A 465 18.94 6.13 5.10
N GLU A 466 17.82 6.58 5.66
CA GLU A 466 17.72 6.96 7.09
C GLU A 466 17.09 5.86 7.96
N LEU A 467 15.88 5.40 7.63
CA LEU A 467 15.13 4.47 8.50
C LEU A 467 14.48 3.34 7.71
N LEU A 468 14.71 2.10 8.17
CA LEU A 468 14.06 0.90 7.68
C LEU A 468 13.38 0.16 8.83
N THR A 469 12.06 0.04 8.77
CA THR A 469 11.26 -0.75 9.72
C THR A 469 10.68 -1.96 9.02
N ILE A 470 10.91 -3.14 9.57
CA ILE A 470 10.43 -4.42 9.04
C ILE A 470 9.60 -5.12 10.10
N VAL A 471 8.35 -5.44 9.77
CA VAL A 471 7.46 -6.28 10.58
C VAL A 471 7.22 -7.58 9.81
N THR A 472 7.37 -8.73 10.45
CA THR A 472 7.16 -10.02 9.78
C THR A 472 6.46 -11.04 10.66
N ASP A 473 5.65 -11.92 10.07
CA ASP A 473 5.15 -13.14 10.70
C ASP A 473 5.02 -14.30 9.70
N GLY A 474 4.59 -15.47 10.18
CA GLY A 474 4.00 -16.51 9.32
C GLY A 474 4.82 -17.04 8.14
N GLY A 475 6.15 -17.19 8.25
CA GLY A 475 6.95 -17.74 7.14
C GLY A 475 7.32 -16.75 6.03
N ALA A 476 7.10 -15.44 6.26
CA ALA A 476 7.44 -14.38 5.32
C ALA A 476 8.93 -14.35 4.93
N VAL A 477 9.22 -13.81 3.75
CA VAL A 477 10.59 -13.63 3.23
C VAL A 477 10.86 -12.16 2.97
N VAL A 478 11.90 -11.61 3.60
CA VAL A 478 12.33 -10.23 3.39
C VAL A 478 13.80 -10.21 2.97
N SER A 479 14.12 -9.61 1.83
CA SER A 479 15.50 -9.44 1.38
C SER A 479 15.80 -7.98 1.13
N LEU A 480 16.89 -7.50 1.73
CA LEU A 480 17.42 -6.17 1.44
C LEU A 480 18.33 -6.20 0.22
N GLN A 481 18.50 -5.04 -0.40
CA GLN A 481 19.43 -4.85 -1.51
C GLN A 481 20.89 -5.01 -1.02
N PRO A 482 21.69 -5.86 -1.69
CA PRO A 482 23.11 -5.99 -1.37
C PRO A 482 23.86 -4.67 -1.54
N GLY A 483 24.71 -4.32 -0.58
CA GLY A 483 25.61 -3.17 -0.66
C GLY A 483 25.00 -1.82 -0.25
N THR A 484 23.71 -1.76 0.10
CA THR A 484 23.09 -0.57 0.70
C THR A 484 22.92 -0.76 2.20
N CYS A 485 23.45 0.18 2.99
CA CYS A 485 23.33 0.15 4.45
C CYS A 485 22.49 1.34 4.91
N THR A 486 21.38 1.03 5.57
CA THR A 486 20.50 2.04 6.16
C THR A 486 21.10 2.53 7.47
N LYS A 487 20.90 3.81 7.81
CA LYS A 487 21.39 4.36 9.07
C LYS A 487 20.80 3.64 10.29
N THR A 488 19.48 3.53 10.33
CA THR A 488 18.74 2.85 11.40
C THR A 488 17.84 1.75 10.84
N VAL A 489 17.96 0.55 11.40
CA VAL A 489 17.13 -0.61 11.04
C VAL A 489 16.42 -1.15 12.27
N THR A 490 15.10 -1.29 12.20
CA THR A 490 14.27 -1.91 13.26
C THR A 490 13.52 -3.10 12.70
N ILE A 491 13.64 -4.25 13.37
CA ILE A 491 12.97 -5.50 12.99
C ILE A 491 12.08 -5.96 14.13
N ASN A 492 10.81 -6.25 13.81
CA ASN A 492 9.89 -6.96 14.69
C ASN A 492 9.43 -8.26 14.01
N LYS A 493 9.91 -9.39 14.51
CA LYS A 493 9.68 -10.73 13.96
C LYS A 493 8.75 -11.53 14.87
N ASN A 494 7.57 -11.83 14.36
CA ASN A 494 6.48 -12.56 15.02
C ASN A 494 6.15 -13.88 14.29
N GLY A 495 7.14 -14.70 13.98
CA GLY A 495 6.92 -16.02 13.35
C GLY A 495 8.13 -16.51 12.55
N GLY A 496 7.96 -17.57 11.78
CA GLY A 496 9.02 -18.24 11.01
C GLY A 496 9.61 -17.46 9.83
N ALA A 497 9.71 -16.13 9.91
CA ALA A 497 10.15 -15.29 8.81
C ALA A 497 11.67 -15.36 8.58
N ASN A 498 12.07 -15.31 7.31
CA ASN A 498 13.47 -15.27 6.88
C ASN A 498 13.82 -13.86 6.40
N ILE A 499 14.85 -13.25 7.01
CA ILE A 499 15.33 -11.91 6.65
C ILE A 499 16.78 -12.03 6.17
N TYR A 500 17.08 -11.55 4.97
CA TYR A 500 18.38 -11.68 4.32
C TYR A 500 19.04 -10.32 4.02
N ASN A 501 20.38 -10.32 3.99
CA ASN A 501 21.23 -9.17 3.60
C ASN A 501 21.04 -7.91 4.44
N LEU A 502 20.77 -8.05 5.73
CA LEU A 502 20.53 -6.91 6.60
C LEU A 502 21.80 -6.06 6.77
N CYS A 503 21.72 -4.76 6.47
CA CYS A 503 22.82 -3.84 6.73
C CYS A 503 22.36 -2.56 7.42
N ALA A 504 23.00 -2.24 8.56
CA ALA A 504 22.83 -1.00 9.29
C ALA A 504 24.18 -0.31 9.51
N SER A 505 24.26 1.02 9.41
CA SER A 505 25.50 1.78 9.65
C SER A 505 25.57 2.41 11.06
N GLU A 506 24.44 2.82 11.64
CA GLU A 506 24.41 3.41 12.99
C GLU A 506 23.70 2.50 14.00
N GLN A 507 22.44 2.15 13.77
CA GLN A 507 21.62 1.44 14.75
C GLN A 507 20.90 0.23 14.15
N LEU A 508 20.95 -0.89 14.86
CA LEU A 508 20.20 -2.10 14.55
C LEU A 508 19.43 -2.55 15.79
N SER A 509 18.10 -2.58 15.71
CA SER A 509 17.22 -3.09 16.76
C SER A 509 16.44 -4.28 16.27
N ILE A 510 16.49 -5.39 16.99
CA ILE A 510 15.82 -6.64 16.64
C ILE A 510 14.99 -7.12 17.82
N GLN A 511 13.69 -7.27 17.58
CA GLN A 511 12.77 -7.99 18.46
C GLN A 511 12.33 -9.27 17.75
N ASP A 512 12.69 -10.43 18.30
CA ASP A 512 12.30 -11.73 17.77
C ASP A 512 11.48 -12.49 18.82
N ASN A 513 10.19 -12.70 18.51
CA ASN A 513 9.24 -13.42 19.36
C ASN A 513 8.96 -14.85 18.83
N SER A 514 9.66 -15.29 17.78
CA SER A 514 9.25 -16.44 16.96
C SER A 514 9.88 -17.79 17.30
N GLY A 515 11.01 -17.79 18.02
CA GLY A 515 11.81 -18.99 18.24
C GLY A 515 12.42 -19.62 16.98
N THR A 516 12.33 -18.97 15.80
CA THR A 516 12.89 -19.49 14.53
C THR A 516 14.24 -18.84 14.20
N PRO A 517 15.17 -19.54 13.51
CA PRO A 517 16.50 -19.00 13.23
C PRO A 517 16.44 -17.64 12.53
N LEU A 518 17.26 -16.70 12.99
CA LEU A 518 17.47 -15.41 12.35
C LEU A 518 18.92 -15.34 11.86
N THR A 519 19.13 -15.53 10.56
CA THR A 519 20.47 -15.42 9.96
C THR A 519 20.71 -13.98 9.51
N LEU A 520 21.43 -13.23 10.32
CA LEU A 520 21.92 -11.91 9.94
C LEU A 520 23.24 -12.06 9.19
N VAL A 521 23.28 -11.61 7.94
CA VAL A 521 24.52 -11.47 7.17
C VAL A 521 24.71 -9.98 6.93
N SER A 522 25.42 -9.32 7.84
CA SER A 522 25.77 -7.91 7.68
C SER A 522 27.17 -7.76 7.09
N SER A 523 27.30 -6.98 6.03
CA SER A 523 28.59 -6.60 5.43
C SER A 523 29.28 -5.46 6.18
N SER A 524 28.59 -4.75 7.06
CA SER A 524 29.16 -3.70 7.92
C SER A 524 28.64 -3.78 9.35
N CYS A 525 29.43 -3.34 10.31
CA CYS A 525 29.05 -3.39 11.72
C CYS A 525 28.47 -2.04 12.18
N PRO A 526 27.19 -1.97 12.57
CA PRO A 526 26.59 -0.75 13.10
C PRO A 526 27.26 -0.30 14.40
N SER A 527 27.05 0.97 14.75
CA SER A 527 27.55 1.52 16.02
C SER A 527 26.87 0.90 17.23
N VAL A 528 25.54 0.77 17.18
CA VAL A 528 24.71 0.26 18.28
C VAL A 528 23.87 -0.91 17.77
N VAL A 529 23.89 -2.01 18.51
CA VAL A 529 23.02 -3.17 18.29
C VAL A 529 22.26 -3.51 19.55
N THR A 530 20.94 -3.65 19.42
CA THR A 530 20.05 -4.14 20.46
C THR A 530 19.29 -5.36 19.96
N ILE A 531 19.38 -6.47 20.69
CA ILE A 531 18.69 -7.72 20.37
C ILE A 531 17.84 -8.12 21.56
N ASN A 532 16.55 -8.30 21.34
CA ASN A 532 15.62 -8.88 22.29
C ASN A 532 14.99 -10.13 21.66
N ALA A 533 15.51 -11.30 22.03
CA ALA A 533 15.05 -12.59 21.53
C ALA A 533 14.29 -13.30 22.66
N LEU A 534 12.96 -13.39 22.50
CA LEU A 534 12.04 -14.06 23.42
C LEU A 534 11.59 -15.37 22.75
N ALA A 535 12.30 -16.47 22.99
CA ALA A 535 11.89 -17.76 22.44
C ALA A 535 10.76 -18.38 23.29
N GLY A 536 9.63 -18.69 22.64
CA GLY A 536 8.53 -19.46 23.23
C GLY A 536 8.67 -20.98 23.12
N LEU A 537 9.74 -21.52 22.52
CA LEU A 537 9.86 -22.97 22.27
C LEU A 537 11.29 -23.53 22.52
N PRO A 538 11.41 -24.72 23.13
CA PRO A 538 12.68 -25.27 23.65
C PRO A 538 13.67 -25.89 22.64
N ASN A 539 13.35 -25.94 21.33
CA ASN A 539 14.03 -26.86 20.40
C ASN A 539 14.68 -26.23 19.15
N GLY A 540 14.79 -24.91 19.04
CA GLY A 540 15.38 -24.25 17.87
C GLY A 540 16.80 -23.73 18.13
N ASN A 541 17.83 -24.30 17.50
CA ASN A 541 19.14 -23.66 17.41
C ASN A 541 19.02 -22.42 16.51
N GLN A 542 18.66 -21.28 17.09
CA GLN A 542 18.88 -19.99 16.44
C GLN A 542 20.39 -19.75 16.34
N LEU A 543 20.87 -19.20 15.22
CA LEU A 543 22.25 -18.75 15.05
C LEU A 543 22.21 -17.29 14.60
N ILE A 544 22.37 -16.37 15.55
CA ILE A 544 22.36 -14.93 15.26
C ILE A 544 23.81 -14.49 15.07
N ASN A 545 24.20 -14.10 13.84
CA ASN A 545 25.52 -13.55 13.53
C ASN A 545 25.52 -12.02 13.57
N VAL A 546 26.10 -11.43 14.62
CA VAL A 546 25.98 -9.99 14.90
C VAL A 546 27.35 -9.37 15.09
N CYS A 547 27.46 -8.10 14.73
CA CYS A 547 28.59 -7.27 15.13
C CYS A 547 28.15 -5.84 15.47
N ALA A 548 28.90 -5.18 16.34
CA ALA A 548 28.69 -3.79 16.75
C ALA A 548 30.06 -3.13 17.02
N THR A 549 30.18 -1.83 16.78
CA THR A 549 31.45 -1.10 17.01
C THR A 549 31.48 -0.34 18.34
N GLN A 550 30.34 0.17 18.84
CA GLN A 550 30.25 0.90 20.11
C GLN A 550 29.56 0.06 21.19
N LEU A 551 28.28 -0.26 21.01
CA LEU A 551 27.45 -0.89 22.03
C LEU A 551 26.71 -2.10 21.48
N LEU A 552 26.83 -3.22 22.18
CA LEU A 552 26.00 -4.40 21.98
C LEU A 552 25.16 -4.64 23.23
N THR A 553 23.84 -4.66 23.09
CA THR A 553 22.91 -5.08 24.15
C THR A 553 22.12 -6.29 23.69
N MET A 554 22.14 -7.36 24.46
CA MET A 554 21.43 -8.60 24.15
C MET A 554 20.63 -9.07 25.35
N THR A 555 19.33 -9.25 25.15
CA THR A 555 18.43 -9.94 26.07
C THR A 555 17.93 -11.20 25.38
N ILE A 556 18.24 -12.36 25.94
CA ILE A 556 17.98 -13.66 25.33
C ILE A 556 17.20 -14.52 26.32
N SER A 557 16.11 -15.14 25.86
CA SER A 557 15.34 -16.11 26.64
C SER A 557 15.16 -17.41 25.88
N GLY A 558 15.44 -18.54 26.53
CA GLY A 558 15.35 -19.89 25.96
C GLY A 558 16.65 -20.37 25.30
N ARG A 559 16.64 -21.59 24.73
CA ARG A 559 17.80 -22.19 24.06
C ARG A 559 18.11 -21.52 22.72
N VAL A 560 18.79 -20.38 22.75
CA VAL A 560 19.21 -19.60 21.58
C VAL A 560 20.74 -19.64 21.47
N GLY A 561 21.25 -19.94 20.27
CA GLY A 561 22.65 -19.81 19.90
C GLY A 561 22.96 -18.42 19.35
N VAL A 562 23.79 -17.64 20.02
CA VAL A 562 24.27 -16.37 19.44
C VAL A 562 25.75 -16.49 19.13
N VAL A 563 26.14 -16.21 17.89
CA VAL A 563 27.55 -16.21 17.47
C VAL A 563 27.91 -14.79 17.06
N ILE A 564 28.72 -14.12 17.85
CA ILE A 564 29.17 -12.77 17.48
C ILE A 564 30.30 -12.91 16.45
N ASN A 565 30.25 -12.12 15.38
CA ASN A 565 31.33 -12.09 14.40
C ASN A 565 32.58 -11.53 15.07
N SER A 566 33.54 -12.41 15.35
CA SER A 566 34.75 -12.08 16.09
C SER A 566 35.63 -11.03 15.42
N ALA A 567 35.41 -10.71 14.13
CA ALA A 567 36.17 -9.67 13.44
C ALA A 567 35.99 -8.27 14.07
N PHE A 568 34.88 -8.00 14.76
CA PHE A 568 34.57 -6.68 15.32
C PHE A 568 34.06 -6.80 16.76
N CYS A 569 34.89 -6.39 17.73
CA CYS A 569 34.50 -6.35 19.14
C CYS A 569 34.00 -4.95 19.52
N PRO A 570 32.77 -4.82 20.07
CA PRO A 570 32.24 -3.53 20.53
C PRO A 570 33.06 -2.97 21.69
N LYS A 571 32.95 -1.68 21.95
CA LYS A 571 33.49 -1.09 23.19
C LYS A 571 32.78 -1.66 24.42
N ILE A 572 31.46 -1.72 24.38
CA ILE A 572 30.61 -2.15 25.49
C ILE A 572 29.74 -3.31 25.03
N ALA A 573 29.72 -4.39 25.82
CA ALA A 573 28.79 -5.51 25.63
C ALA A 573 27.99 -5.79 26.90
N ASN A 574 26.67 -5.74 26.80
CA ASN A 574 25.73 -6.08 27.86
C ASN A 574 24.91 -7.29 27.43
N VAL A 575 25.06 -8.41 28.14
CA VAL A 575 24.39 -9.67 27.80
C VAL A 575 23.61 -10.16 29.00
N SER A 576 22.30 -10.28 28.85
CA SER A 576 21.41 -10.93 29.81
C SER A 576 20.72 -12.11 29.14
N ALA A 577 21.02 -13.30 29.61
CA ALA A 577 20.45 -14.53 29.10
C ALA A 577 19.49 -15.14 30.15
N SER A 578 18.68 -16.12 29.75
CA SER A 578 17.84 -16.91 30.67
C SER A 578 17.51 -18.29 30.10
N SER A 579 17.24 -19.25 31.01
CA SER A 579 16.74 -20.60 30.71
C SER A 579 17.49 -21.35 29.60
N GLY A 580 18.74 -21.75 29.88
CA GLY A 580 19.52 -22.65 29.00
C GLY A 580 20.03 -22.03 27.69
N ALA A 581 20.09 -20.69 27.58
CA ALA A 581 20.65 -20.01 26.41
C ALA A 581 22.14 -20.33 26.20
N ILE A 582 22.62 -20.27 24.95
CA ILE A 582 24.03 -20.51 24.59
C ILE A 582 24.58 -19.32 23.79
N VAL A 583 25.48 -18.53 24.37
CA VAL A 583 26.14 -17.41 23.69
C VAL A 583 27.60 -17.78 23.41
N GLN A 584 28.04 -17.63 22.17
CA GLN A 584 29.39 -17.96 21.71
C GLN A 584 30.09 -16.75 21.08
N ASN A 585 31.42 -16.75 21.17
CA ASN A 585 32.31 -15.71 20.62
C ASN A 585 32.04 -14.31 21.15
N LEU A 586 31.59 -14.17 22.40
CA LEU A 586 31.38 -12.87 23.00
C LEU A 586 32.71 -12.13 23.17
N CYS A 587 32.76 -10.85 22.80
CA CYS A 587 33.91 -9.99 23.06
C CYS A 587 33.49 -8.53 23.25
N ALA A 588 34.36 -7.76 23.91
CA ALA A 588 34.30 -6.31 24.00
C ALA A 588 35.71 -5.76 24.25
N THR A 589 35.93 -4.46 24.11
CA THR A 589 37.24 -3.82 24.33
C THR A 589 37.32 -2.98 25.59
N GLU A 590 36.25 -2.30 26.00
CA GLU A 590 36.22 -1.45 27.20
C GLU A 590 35.47 -2.13 28.35
N GLN A 591 34.18 -2.43 28.19
CA GLN A 591 33.34 -2.96 29.27
C GLN A 591 32.51 -4.16 28.83
N MET A 592 32.37 -5.13 29.73
CA MET A 592 31.50 -6.29 29.51
C MET A 592 30.69 -6.59 30.77
N SER A 593 29.36 -6.68 30.63
CA SER A 593 28.43 -7.09 31.67
C SER A 593 27.66 -8.32 31.24
N ILE A 594 27.73 -9.38 32.05
CA ILE A 594 27.13 -10.69 31.76
C ILE A 594 26.19 -11.08 32.90
N ASN A 595 24.96 -11.44 32.56
CA ASN A 595 23.99 -12.08 33.44
C ASN A 595 23.60 -13.45 32.86
N ALA A 596 23.98 -14.53 33.56
CA ALA A 596 23.87 -15.93 33.13
C ALA A 596 23.17 -16.82 34.20
N PRO A 597 21.83 -16.75 34.32
CA PRO A 597 21.04 -17.60 35.20
C PRO A 597 20.63 -18.93 34.54
N ASP A 598 20.11 -19.86 35.34
CA ASP A 598 19.33 -21.05 34.95
C ASP A 598 19.95 -21.91 33.83
N GLY A 599 21.16 -22.43 34.08
CA GLY A 599 21.85 -23.35 33.15
C GLY A 599 22.31 -22.73 31.83
N THR A 600 22.30 -21.40 31.70
CA THR A 600 22.84 -20.66 30.56
C THR A 600 24.34 -20.94 30.36
N GLN A 601 24.82 -20.99 29.12
CA GLN A 601 26.24 -21.14 28.78
C GLN A 601 26.73 -19.95 27.95
N ILE A 602 27.76 -19.25 28.42
CA ILE A 602 28.35 -18.09 27.73
C ILE A 602 29.85 -18.33 27.53
N TYR A 603 30.30 -18.24 26.28
CA TYR A 603 31.68 -18.43 25.87
C TYR A 603 32.23 -17.13 25.29
N ILE A 604 33.19 -16.54 26.00
CA ILE A 604 33.94 -15.36 25.54
C ILE A 604 35.03 -15.83 24.57
N ASP A 605 35.23 -15.07 23.49
CA ASP A 605 36.23 -15.40 22.45
C ASP A 605 37.65 -15.30 23.02
N SER A 606 38.26 -16.47 23.25
CA SER A 606 39.61 -16.60 23.77
C SER A 606 40.69 -15.98 22.87
N SER A 607 40.43 -15.78 21.58
CA SER A 607 41.39 -15.20 20.63
C SER A 607 41.55 -13.68 20.77
N LYS A 608 40.62 -13.02 21.49
CA LYS A 608 40.59 -11.55 21.61
C LYS A 608 41.32 -11.06 22.85
N SER A 609 41.70 -9.78 22.81
CA SER A 609 42.24 -9.06 23.96
C SER A 609 41.19 -8.96 25.07
N CYS A 610 41.64 -8.94 26.32
CA CYS A 610 40.77 -8.78 27.47
C CYS A 610 40.18 -7.37 27.54
N THR A 611 38.96 -7.27 28.07
CA THR A 611 38.28 -5.99 28.32
C THR A 611 38.99 -5.19 29.41
N TYR A 612 38.80 -3.87 29.42
CA TYR A 612 39.26 -3.05 30.55
C TYR A 612 38.54 -3.45 31.85
N ALA A 613 37.21 -3.59 31.83
CA ALA A 613 36.42 -4.04 32.97
C ALA A 613 35.38 -5.11 32.60
N THR A 614 35.18 -6.10 33.50
CA THR A 614 34.18 -7.17 33.33
C THR A 614 33.39 -7.40 34.61
N SER A 615 32.07 -7.48 34.49
CA SER A 615 31.17 -7.95 35.55
C SER A 615 30.41 -9.19 35.10
N VAL A 616 30.46 -10.26 35.91
CA VAL A 616 29.76 -11.51 35.65
C VAL A 616 28.82 -11.82 36.82
N TYR A 617 27.56 -12.06 36.51
CA TYR A 617 26.59 -12.66 37.42
C TYR A 617 26.19 -14.02 36.84
N ALA A 618 26.46 -15.10 37.58
CA ALA A 618 26.08 -16.46 37.20
C ALA A 618 25.29 -17.11 38.34
N ASN A 619 24.18 -17.76 38.01
CA ASN A 619 23.27 -18.34 39.01
C ASN A 619 22.62 -19.63 38.49
N ASN A 620 22.12 -20.49 39.37
CA ASN A 620 21.37 -21.72 39.08
C ASN A 620 22.04 -22.59 37.99
N GLY A 621 23.30 -22.94 38.17
CA GLY A 621 24.06 -23.76 37.21
C GLY A 621 24.51 -23.03 35.92
N GLY A 622 24.36 -21.71 35.84
CA GLY A 622 24.90 -20.90 34.75
C GLY A 622 26.42 -21.07 34.59
N THR A 623 26.92 -21.09 33.36
CA THR A 623 28.33 -21.31 33.03
C THR A 623 28.88 -20.18 32.18
N VAL A 624 29.98 -19.55 32.60
CA VAL A 624 30.66 -18.49 31.83
C VAL A 624 32.14 -18.84 31.68
N SER A 625 32.63 -18.92 30.44
CA SER A 625 33.99 -19.39 30.11
C SER A 625 34.82 -18.30 29.45
N ASN A 626 36.14 -18.36 29.69
CA ASN A 626 37.16 -17.43 29.17
C ASN A 626 36.98 -15.97 29.60
N VAL A 627 36.48 -15.75 30.82
CA VAL A 627 36.33 -14.41 31.38
C VAL A 627 37.71 -13.77 31.56
N CYS A 628 37.88 -12.53 31.12
CA CYS A 628 39.12 -11.80 31.40
C CYS A 628 38.95 -10.29 31.37
N ALA A 629 39.71 -9.61 32.24
CA ALA A 629 39.76 -8.16 32.35
C ALA A 629 41.21 -7.69 32.59
N LEU A 630 41.51 -6.44 32.25
CA LEU A 630 42.81 -5.82 32.50
C LEU A 630 42.85 -5.05 33.83
N GLU A 631 41.76 -4.38 34.21
CA GLU A 631 41.73 -3.49 35.37
C GLU A 631 40.79 -3.97 36.47
N GLN A 632 39.52 -4.19 36.15
CA GLN A 632 38.49 -4.53 37.14
C GLN A 632 37.75 -5.80 36.71
N LEU A 633 37.74 -6.80 37.58
CA LEU A 633 36.93 -8.00 37.42
C LEU A 633 36.03 -8.17 38.64
N TYR A 634 34.72 -8.21 38.40
CA TYR A 634 33.71 -8.53 39.41
C TYR A 634 32.97 -9.80 39.01
N VAL A 635 32.89 -10.77 39.92
CA VAL A 635 32.15 -12.02 39.69
C VAL A 635 31.26 -12.32 40.87
N GLN A 636 29.97 -12.48 40.61
CA GLN A 636 29.01 -13.05 41.52
C GLN A 636 28.54 -14.40 40.98
N ALA A 637 28.89 -15.49 41.67
CA ALA A 637 28.57 -16.86 41.26
C ALA A 637 27.76 -17.55 42.37
N LEU A 638 26.56 -18.02 42.05
CA LEU A 638 25.60 -18.59 43.00
C LEU A 638 25.10 -19.97 42.54
N GLN A 639 24.62 -20.80 43.46
CA GLN A 639 23.81 -22.01 43.23
C GLN A 639 24.37 -22.94 42.14
N GLY A 640 25.57 -23.47 42.36
CA GLY A 640 26.20 -24.46 41.48
C GLY A 640 26.66 -23.94 40.11
N SER A 641 26.71 -22.62 39.91
CA SER A 641 27.24 -22.00 38.69
C SER A 641 28.75 -22.24 38.52
N ASN A 642 29.25 -22.13 37.28
CA ASN A 642 30.67 -22.34 36.94
C ASN A 642 31.23 -21.14 36.17
N VAL A 643 32.28 -20.50 36.68
CA VAL A 643 32.97 -19.41 35.98
C VAL A 643 34.44 -19.75 35.78
N THR A 644 34.92 -19.70 34.53
CA THR A 644 36.32 -19.98 34.19
C THR A 644 36.97 -18.75 33.58
N MET A 645 38.09 -18.33 34.15
CA MET A 645 38.89 -17.22 33.63
C MET A 645 39.81 -17.67 32.49
N LYS A 646 40.15 -16.75 31.60
CA LYS A 646 41.15 -16.98 30.54
C LYS A 646 42.54 -17.15 31.17
N GLN A 647 43.15 -18.30 30.91
CA GLN A 647 44.49 -18.61 31.40
C GLN A 647 45.54 -17.60 30.94
N GLY A 648 46.50 -17.28 31.81
CA GLY A 648 47.60 -16.37 31.50
C GLY A 648 47.22 -14.88 31.45
N THR A 649 46.02 -14.51 31.92
CA THR A 649 45.59 -13.10 32.00
C THR A 649 45.14 -12.77 33.43
N CYS A 650 45.60 -11.63 33.95
CA CYS A 650 45.37 -11.23 35.34
C CYS A 650 44.88 -9.78 35.37
N ALA A 651 43.74 -9.53 36.02
CA ALA A 651 43.24 -8.18 36.23
C ALA A 651 44.00 -7.50 37.37
N LYS A 652 44.06 -6.16 37.42
CA LYS A 652 44.63 -5.47 38.58
C LYS A 652 43.83 -5.73 39.85
N ASN A 653 42.52 -5.52 39.78
CA ASN A 653 41.61 -5.63 40.92
C ASN A 653 40.51 -6.66 40.62
N VAL A 654 40.36 -7.62 41.54
CA VAL A 654 39.44 -8.74 41.40
C VAL A 654 38.58 -8.87 42.65
N ASN A 655 37.27 -8.84 42.47
CA ASN A 655 36.27 -8.96 43.52
C ASN A 655 35.33 -10.13 43.23
N ILE A 656 35.26 -11.08 44.15
CA ILE A 656 34.50 -12.32 44.00
C ILE A 656 33.50 -12.46 45.14
N ASP A 657 32.23 -12.71 44.80
CA ASP A 657 31.20 -13.18 45.71
C ASP A 657 30.69 -14.54 45.21
N ASN A 658 30.89 -15.59 46.01
CA ASN A 658 30.65 -16.97 45.60
C ASN A 658 29.84 -17.72 46.66
N GLU A 659 28.68 -18.25 46.30
CA GLU A 659 27.76 -18.89 47.25
C GLU A 659 27.16 -20.20 46.70
N ASP A 660 26.72 -21.07 47.62
CA ASP A 660 25.91 -22.27 47.34
C ASP A 660 26.49 -23.22 46.27
N GLY A 661 27.71 -23.70 46.50
CA GLY A 661 28.35 -24.74 45.69
C GLY A 661 28.83 -24.29 44.30
N ALA A 662 28.83 -22.99 44.02
CA ALA A 662 29.39 -22.45 42.78
C ALA A 662 30.92 -22.58 42.71
N LYS A 663 31.46 -22.66 41.49
CA LYS A 663 32.87 -22.96 41.22
C LYS A 663 33.51 -21.91 40.33
N ILE A 664 34.69 -21.44 40.72
CA ILE A 664 35.45 -20.44 39.97
C ILE A 664 36.88 -20.95 39.74
N PHE A 665 37.33 -20.96 38.48
CA PHE A 665 38.61 -21.52 38.06
C PHE A 665 39.53 -20.50 37.38
N ASN A 666 40.85 -20.70 37.53
CA ASN A 666 41.94 -19.91 36.95
C ASN A 666 41.93 -18.44 37.36
N LEU A 667 41.50 -18.14 38.58
CA LEU A 667 41.42 -16.76 39.05
C LEU A 667 42.81 -16.12 39.16
N CYS A 668 42.99 -14.91 38.62
CA CYS A 668 44.27 -14.19 38.70
C CYS A 668 44.11 -12.68 38.91
N ALA A 669 44.92 -12.11 39.83
CA ALA A 669 44.94 -10.70 40.19
C ALA A 669 46.37 -10.18 40.41
N VAL A 670 46.64 -8.90 40.14
CA VAL A 670 47.98 -8.29 40.29
C VAL A 670 48.07 -7.31 41.47
N GLU A 671 47.04 -6.50 41.74
CA GLU A 671 47.03 -5.52 42.82
C GLU A 671 46.20 -5.98 44.02
N GLN A 672 44.91 -6.24 43.80
CA GLN A 672 43.96 -6.57 44.85
C GLN A 672 43.14 -7.78 44.47
N LEU A 673 43.06 -8.74 45.39
CA LEU A 673 42.14 -9.86 45.34
C LEU A 673 41.23 -9.82 46.57
N THR A 674 39.93 -9.71 46.36
CA THR A 674 38.92 -9.81 47.43
C THR A 674 37.99 -10.98 47.12
N VAL A 675 37.88 -11.93 48.05
CA VAL A 675 37.03 -13.11 47.91
C VAL A 675 36.09 -13.22 49.10
N LYS A 676 34.79 -13.35 48.81
CA LYS A 676 33.75 -13.78 49.74
C LYS A 676 33.21 -15.12 49.26
N ALA A 677 33.28 -16.15 50.08
CA ALA A 677 32.86 -17.50 49.71
C ALA A 677 32.05 -18.19 50.81
N THR A 678 30.88 -18.76 50.48
CA THR A 678 29.99 -19.40 51.44
C THR A 678 29.38 -20.69 50.87
N GLY A 679 29.36 -21.81 51.61
CA GLY A 679 28.53 -22.97 51.29
C GLY A 679 29.12 -23.95 50.26
N GLY A 680 30.19 -24.67 50.61
CA GLY A 680 30.72 -25.79 49.78
C GLY A 680 31.35 -25.39 48.44
N VAL A 681 31.77 -24.13 48.33
CA VAL A 681 32.33 -23.48 47.13
C VAL A 681 33.74 -24.00 46.79
N VAL A 682 34.11 -24.08 45.51
CA VAL A 682 35.50 -24.36 45.07
C VAL A 682 36.08 -23.20 44.28
N LEU A 683 37.17 -22.61 44.78
CA LEU A 683 37.96 -21.57 44.11
C LEU A 683 39.38 -22.10 43.83
N ASN A 684 39.78 -22.05 42.56
CA ASN A 684 41.14 -22.39 42.13
C ASN A 684 41.82 -21.17 41.49
N LEU A 685 42.87 -20.67 42.13
CA LEU A 685 43.70 -19.57 41.64
C LEU A 685 44.75 -20.09 40.65
N ASP A 686 45.00 -19.33 39.58
CA ASP A 686 46.01 -19.69 38.59
C ASP A 686 47.42 -19.62 39.21
N SER A 687 48.21 -20.66 38.98
CA SER A 687 49.48 -20.90 39.69
C SER A 687 50.71 -20.32 38.96
N THR A 688 50.53 -19.64 37.82
CA THR A 688 51.59 -19.60 36.80
C THR A 688 52.49 -18.38 36.72
N SER A 689 52.36 -17.29 37.50
CA SER A 689 53.50 -16.33 37.62
C SER A 689 53.39 -15.13 38.58
N SER A 690 52.21 -14.66 38.99
CA SER A 690 52.13 -13.39 39.76
C SER A 690 51.07 -13.42 40.84
N CYS A 691 51.50 -13.21 42.08
CA CYS A 691 50.62 -13.05 43.24
C CYS A 691 50.16 -11.60 43.38
N PRO A 692 48.90 -11.34 43.76
CA PRO A 692 48.43 -9.99 44.00
C PRO A 692 49.24 -9.30 45.11
N TYR A 693 49.34 -7.97 45.06
CA TYR A 693 49.93 -7.22 46.17
C TYR A 693 49.21 -7.50 47.48
N ASN A 694 47.87 -7.40 47.48
CA ASN A 694 47.06 -7.69 48.64
C ASN A 694 45.97 -8.72 48.31
N ALA A 695 45.77 -9.69 49.20
CA ALA A 695 44.67 -10.64 49.12
C ALA A 695 43.86 -10.62 50.42
N THR A 696 42.54 -10.47 50.29
CA THR A 696 41.57 -10.55 51.39
C THR A 696 40.56 -11.64 51.08
N VAL A 697 40.42 -12.60 51.98
CA VAL A 697 39.62 -13.80 51.79
C VAL A 697 38.73 -14.00 53.02
N ASN A 698 37.41 -13.97 52.81
CA ASN A 698 36.40 -14.19 53.83
C ASN A 698 35.56 -15.41 53.44
N CYS A 699 35.61 -16.46 54.25
CA CYS A 699 35.06 -17.77 53.90
C CYS A 699 34.31 -18.41 55.06
N GLN A 700 33.17 -19.03 54.76
CA GLN A 700 32.30 -19.68 55.73
C GLN A 700 31.68 -20.96 55.13
N ASN A 701 31.16 -21.84 55.99
CA ASN A 701 30.33 -23.00 55.65
C ASN A 701 30.98 -23.91 54.60
N GLU A 702 32.10 -24.55 54.95
CA GLU A 702 32.78 -25.57 54.14
C GLU A 702 33.31 -25.07 52.77
N ALA A 703 33.59 -23.77 52.62
CA ALA A 703 34.22 -23.24 51.42
C ALA A 703 35.66 -23.77 51.23
N ILE A 704 36.05 -24.08 49.98
CA ILE A 704 37.37 -24.61 49.62
C ILE A 704 38.08 -23.63 48.68
N ILE A 705 39.23 -23.11 49.11
CA ILE A 705 40.09 -22.25 48.30
C ILE A 705 41.44 -22.93 48.11
N THR A 706 41.95 -22.92 46.88
CA THR A 706 43.22 -23.54 46.52
C THR A 706 44.12 -22.56 45.77
N ASN A 707 45.43 -22.71 45.98
CA ASN A 707 46.50 -21.92 45.35
C ASN A 707 46.49 -20.42 45.69
N LEU A 708 46.07 -20.05 46.91
CA LEU A 708 46.07 -18.65 47.34
C LEU A 708 47.50 -18.10 47.50
N CYS A 709 47.76 -16.87 47.06
CA CYS A 709 49.02 -16.19 47.33
C CYS A 709 48.89 -14.65 47.35
N ALA A 710 49.88 -13.97 47.93
CA ALA A 710 49.99 -12.51 47.95
C ALA A 710 51.46 -12.09 48.18
N SER A 711 51.86 -10.90 47.74
CA SER A 711 53.25 -10.41 47.89
C SER A 711 53.46 -9.38 49.00
N LYS A 712 52.45 -8.59 49.36
CA LYS A 712 52.54 -7.57 50.43
C LYS A 712 51.71 -7.97 51.65
N GLN A 713 50.39 -8.10 51.49
CA GLN A 713 49.49 -8.39 52.61
C GLN A 713 48.52 -9.51 52.26
N MET A 714 48.30 -10.42 53.21
CA MET A 714 47.27 -11.45 53.12
C MET A 714 46.38 -11.39 54.36
N VAL A 715 45.07 -11.38 54.17
CA VAL A 715 44.07 -11.45 55.24
C VAL A 715 43.14 -12.62 54.93
N ILE A 716 43.05 -13.59 55.84
CA ILE A 716 42.20 -14.77 55.71
C ILE A 716 41.31 -14.84 56.94
N ASN A 717 39.99 -14.86 56.72
CA ASN A 717 38.99 -15.17 57.73
C ASN A 717 38.26 -16.44 57.28
N ALA A 718 38.68 -17.60 57.80
CA ALA A 718 38.10 -18.90 57.48
C ALA A 718 37.27 -19.40 58.66
N LEU A 719 36.00 -19.72 58.42
CA LEU A 719 35.04 -20.06 59.46
C LEU A 719 34.28 -21.34 59.06
N ASP A 720 33.82 -22.10 60.05
CA ASP A 720 32.85 -23.21 59.90
C ASP A 720 33.20 -24.22 58.79
N GLY A 721 34.20 -25.07 59.05
CA GLY A 721 34.59 -26.16 58.14
C GLY A 721 35.34 -25.74 56.86
N THR A 722 35.59 -24.44 56.67
CA THR A 722 36.32 -23.90 55.51
C THR A 722 37.75 -24.47 55.40
N VAL A 723 38.21 -24.75 54.17
CA VAL A 723 39.59 -25.16 53.86
C VAL A 723 40.26 -24.15 52.92
N VAL A 724 41.34 -23.51 53.36
CA VAL A 724 42.16 -22.62 52.52
C VAL A 724 43.55 -23.18 52.34
N ASN A 725 43.92 -23.53 51.12
CA ASN A 725 45.26 -23.98 50.75
C ASN A 725 46.02 -22.83 50.07
N ILE A 726 47.05 -22.33 50.74
CA ILE A 726 47.97 -21.34 50.20
C ILE A 726 48.94 -22.06 49.24
N SER A 727 49.24 -21.42 48.11
CA SER A 727 50.12 -21.97 47.08
C SER A 727 51.50 -22.28 47.68
N SER A 728 52.04 -23.45 47.35
CA SER A 728 53.39 -23.87 47.76
C SER A 728 54.52 -23.19 46.97
N THR A 729 54.18 -22.31 46.02
CA THR A 729 55.14 -21.53 45.21
C THR A 729 55.78 -20.40 46.02
N THR A 730 57.03 -20.04 45.69
CA THR A 730 58.01 -19.27 46.50
C THR A 730 57.67 -17.85 46.97
N THR A 731 56.45 -17.33 46.77
CA THR A 731 56.10 -15.93 47.07
C THR A 731 55.18 -15.83 48.28
N CYS A 732 55.77 -15.50 49.43
CA CYS A 732 55.05 -15.26 50.68
C CYS A 732 54.83 -13.77 50.93
N PRO A 733 53.68 -13.35 51.50
CA PRO A 733 53.41 -11.95 51.78
C PRO A 733 54.38 -11.41 52.84
N LYS A 734 54.58 -10.09 52.89
CA LYS A 734 55.28 -9.45 54.03
C LYS A 734 54.52 -9.67 55.33
N VAL A 735 53.21 -9.43 55.30
CA VAL A 735 52.31 -9.55 56.45
C VAL A 735 51.16 -10.49 56.13
N ALA A 736 50.89 -11.46 57.02
CA ALA A 736 49.70 -12.32 56.93
C ALA A 736 48.88 -12.26 58.23
N ASN A 737 47.57 -12.04 58.10
CA ASN A 737 46.59 -12.08 59.18
C ASN A 737 45.63 -13.23 58.93
N ILE A 738 45.64 -14.24 59.79
CA ILE A 738 44.86 -15.47 59.62
C ILE A 738 43.97 -15.65 60.83
N THR A 739 42.66 -15.66 60.60
CA THR A 739 41.63 -15.97 61.59
C THR A 739 40.94 -17.26 61.18
N THR A 740 40.93 -18.26 62.07
CA THR A 740 40.24 -19.53 61.88
C THR A 740 39.33 -19.84 63.05
N THR A 741 38.07 -20.21 62.78
CA THR A 741 37.14 -20.68 63.82
C THR A 741 36.28 -21.84 63.32
N ILE A 742 35.88 -22.73 64.24
CA ILE A 742 34.92 -23.83 64.03
C ILE A 742 35.39 -24.77 62.91
N ASN A 743 36.29 -25.71 63.23
CA ASN A 743 36.76 -26.76 62.30
C ASN A 743 37.36 -26.22 60.97
N ALA A 744 37.76 -24.95 60.90
CA ALA A 744 38.37 -24.38 59.71
C ALA A 744 39.85 -24.78 59.61
N SER A 745 40.37 -24.92 58.39
CA SER A 745 41.78 -25.23 58.14
C SER A 745 42.43 -24.25 57.17
N VAL A 746 43.63 -23.78 57.50
CA VAL A 746 44.49 -23.00 56.60
C VAL A 746 45.82 -23.72 56.46
N ASN A 747 46.16 -24.15 55.24
CA ASN A 747 47.35 -24.93 54.96
C ASN A 747 48.39 -24.14 54.17
N ASN A 748 49.67 -24.45 54.42
CA ASN A 748 50.84 -23.79 53.84
C ASN A 748 50.91 -22.28 54.11
N ALA A 749 50.47 -21.84 55.28
CA ALA A 749 50.60 -20.44 55.69
C ALA A 749 52.07 -19.99 55.69
N CYS A 750 52.32 -18.77 55.23
CA CYS A 750 53.65 -18.18 55.23
C CYS A 750 53.62 -16.65 55.24
N ALA A 751 54.71 -16.04 55.72
CA ALA A 751 54.98 -14.60 55.64
C ALA A 751 56.49 -14.35 55.75
N THR A 752 56.99 -13.23 55.24
CA THR A 752 58.42 -12.88 55.30
C THR A 752 58.77 -11.96 56.47
N GLU A 753 57.84 -11.10 56.93
CA GLU A 753 58.08 -10.18 58.05
C GLU A 753 57.27 -10.58 59.28
N THR A 754 55.93 -10.59 59.20
CA THR A 754 55.07 -10.88 60.35
C THR A 754 53.87 -11.75 59.98
N ILE A 755 53.57 -12.73 60.82
CA ILE A 755 52.31 -13.48 60.75
C ILE A 755 51.52 -13.33 62.04
N TYR A 756 50.22 -13.08 61.92
CA TYR A 756 49.25 -13.07 63.01
C TYR A 756 48.28 -14.23 62.79
N ILE A 757 48.19 -15.13 63.75
CA ILE A 757 47.31 -16.30 63.69
C ILE A 757 46.37 -16.24 64.88
N GLN A 758 45.07 -16.17 64.63
CA GLN A 758 44.02 -16.39 65.61
C GLN A 758 43.29 -17.67 65.24
N ALA A 759 43.37 -18.70 66.08
CA ALA A 759 42.76 -20.00 65.81
C ALA A 759 41.91 -20.48 66.99
N SER A 760 40.72 -20.99 66.72
CA SER A 760 39.79 -21.47 67.77
C SER A 760 38.89 -22.63 67.35
N ASN A 761 38.28 -23.32 68.31
CA ASN A 761 37.22 -24.32 68.11
C ASN A 761 37.62 -25.41 67.12
N SER A 762 38.63 -26.22 67.47
CA SER A 762 39.11 -27.34 66.65
C SER A 762 39.64 -26.94 65.25
N SER A 763 39.98 -25.67 65.05
CA SER A 763 40.58 -25.20 63.78
C SER A 763 42.07 -25.54 63.69
N GLN A 764 42.57 -25.64 62.46
CA GLN A 764 43.95 -25.98 62.16
C GLN A 764 44.63 -24.92 61.30
N VAL A 765 45.84 -24.51 61.65
CA VAL A 765 46.70 -23.70 60.77
C VAL A 765 48.05 -24.38 60.63
N THR A 766 48.46 -24.71 59.40
CA THR A 766 49.76 -25.31 59.10
C THR A 766 50.63 -24.37 58.29
N MET A 767 51.83 -24.04 58.78
CA MET A 767 52.81 -23.25 58.02
C MET A 767 53.70 -24.11 57.11
N GLN A 768 54.27 -23.50 56.08
CA GLN A 768 55.21 -24.17 55.16
C GLN A 768 56.60 -24.36 55.82
N ARG A 769 57.11 -25.60 55.84
CA ARG A 769 58.21 -26.05 56.73
C ARG A 769 59.64 -25.65 56.32
N SER A 770 59.89 -25.15 55.11
CA SER A 770 61.26 -25.24 54.55
C SER A 770 61.86 -24.01 53.87
N SER A 771 61.22 -22.84 53.80
CA SER A 771 61.89 -21.66 53.18
C SER A 771 61.38 -20.25 53.55
N SER A 772 60.33 -20.10 54.35
CA SER A 772 59.63 -18.80 54.50
C SER A 772 59.07 -18.56 55.91
N CYS A 773 59.90 -18.76 56.93
CA CYS A 773 59.56 -18.36 58.29
C CYS A 773 59.64 -16.84 58.45
N PRO A 774 58.61 -16.16 58.99
CA PRO A 774 58.62 -14.73 59.25
C PRO A 774 59.63 -14.35 60.33
N ASN A 775 59.98 -13.07 60.41
CA ASN A 775 60.75 -12.55 61.55
C ASN A 775 59.98 -12.75 62.86
N VAL A 776 58.69 -12.39 62.85
CA VAL A 776 57.81 -12.47 64.03
C VAL A 776 56.56 -13.27 63.74
N ALA A 777 56.22 -14.18 64.64
CA ALA A 777 54.92 -14.86 64.63
C ALA A 777 54.15 -14.56 65.92
N ASN A 778 52.92 -14.06 65.77
CA ASN A 778 52.00 -13.81 66.87
C ASN A 778 50.84 -14.81 66.78
N VAL A 779 50.68 -15.66 67.80
CA VAL A 779 49.67 -16.73 67.83
C VAL A 779 48.73 -16.54 69.01
N LEU A 780 47.43 -16.45 68.72
CA LEU A 780 46.33 -16.42 69.68
C LEU A 780 45.49 -17.69 69.49
N GLY A 781 45.63 -18.63 70.42
CA GLY A 781 45.02 -19.95 70.34
C GLY A 781 43.98 -20.19 71.43
N TYR A 782 42.77 -20.62 71.05
CA TYR A 782 41.66 -20.88 71.97
C TYR A 782 40.99 -22.23 71.68
N LEU A 783 40.40 -22.87 72.69
CA LEU A 783 39.37 -23.93 72.54
C LEU A 783 39.73 -25.03 71.51
N ASN A 784 40.81 -25.78 71.74
CA ASN A 784 41.22 -26.97 70.98
C ASN A 784 41.80 -26.72 69.57
N ALA A 785 42.38 -25.55 69.29
CA ALA A 785 43.04 -25.32 68.00
C ALA A 785 44.38 -26.07 67.87
N THR A 786 44.82 -26.31 66.63
CA THR A 786 46.17 -26.83 66.33
C THR A 786 46.90 -25.89 65.38
N VAL A 787 48.04 -25.33 65.80
CA VAL A 787 48.82 -24.39 65.00
C VAL A 787 50.24 -24.90 64.83
N TYR A 788 50.72 -25.02 63.58
CA TYR A 788 52.13 -25.28 63.26
C TYR A 788 52.74 -23.99 62.75
N VAL A 789 53.72 -23.44 63.47
CA VAL A 789 54.28 -22.11 63.24
C VAL A 789 55.81 -22.13 63.26
N CYS A 790 56.45 -21.23 62.51
CA CYS A 790 57.88 -20.98 62.63
C CYS A 790 58.18 -19.48 62.61
N ALA A 791 59.33 -19.08 63.16
CA ALA A 791 59.83 -17.70 63.06
C ALA A 791 61.37 -17.66 63.20
N THR A 792 62.01 -16.64 62.63
CA THR A 792 63.47 -16.47 62.68
C THR A 792 63.94 -15.61 63.86
N GLN A 793 63.09 -14.71 64.38
CA GLN A 793 63.47 -13.80 65.48
C GLN A 793 62.63 -14.00 66.75
N ALA A 794 61.30 -14.09 66.62
CA ALA A 794 60.43 -14.18 67.79
C ALA A 794 59.11 -14.90 67.51
N ILE A 795 58.71 -15.78 68.43
CA ILE A 795 57.36 -16.31 68.53
C ILE A 795 56.72 -15.77 69.81
N ASN A 796 55.61 -15.04 69.66
CA ASN A 796 54.74 -14.59 70.73
C ASN A 796 53.46 -15.41 70.71
N ALA A 797 53.16 -16.13 71.78
CA ALA A 797 51.97 -16.98 71.83
C ALA A 797 51.17 -16.75 73.12
N ILE A 798 49.86 -16.54 72.97
CA ILE A 798 48.87 -16.58 74.05
C ILE A 798 47.95 -17.75 73.78
N ILE A 799 47.97 -18.74 74.68
CA ILE A 799 47.27 -20.01 74.48
C ILE A 799 46.35 -20.29 75.66
N THR A 800 45.10 -20.65 75.34
CA THR A 800 44.07 -21.03 76.29
C THR A 800 43.33 -22.31 75.83
N GLY A 801 42.83 -23.11 76.77
CA GLY A 801 42.17 -24.40 76.48
C GLY A 801 43.14 -25.47 75.97
N ASN A 802 42.64 -26.60 75.42
CA ASN A 802 43.49 -27.71 74.92
C ASN A 802 44.08 -27.40 73.53
N THR A 803 44.58 -26.18 73.32
CA THR A 803 45.19 -25.76 72.08
C THR A 803 46.65 -26.24 72.03
N THR A 804 47.07 -26.79 70.89
CA THR A 804 48.44 -27.26 70.67
C THR A 804 49.15 -26.39 69.64
N VAL A 805 50.29 -25.81 70.01
CA VAL A 805 51.16 -25.04 69.09
C VAL A 805 52.46 -25.79 68.89
N TYR A 806 52.70 -26.25 67.67
CA TYR A 806 53.98 -26.81 67.24
C TYR A 806 54.85 -25.69 66.68
N TYR A 807 56.05 -25.48 67.21
CA TYR A 807 56.88 -24.33 66.85
C TYR A 807 58.30 -24.70 66.37
N GLN A 808 58.86 -23.87 65.48
CA GLN A 808 60.26 -23.92 65.05
C GLN A 808 60.85 -22.50 65.04
N GLY A 809 61.69 -22.15 66.02
CA GLY A 809 62.30 -20.81 66.12
C GLY A 809 62.55 -20.34 67.57
N PRO A 810 63.06 -19.11 67.76
CA PRO A 810 63.30 -18.52 69.09
C PRO A 810 61.97 -18.14 69.78
N LEU A 811 61.72 -18.71 70.97
CA LEU A 811 60.62 -18.33 71.87
C LEU A 811 61.07 -17.19 72.78
N ASN A 812 60.45 -16.01 72.68
CA ASN A 812 60.84 -14.83 73.47
C ASN A 812 59.82 -14.47 74.55
N ASN A 813 58.52 -14.40 74.21
CA ASN A 813 57.45 -14.04 75.15
C ASN A 813 56.25 -14.98 74.99
N THR A 814 56.08 -15.91 75.92
CA THR A 814 55.04 -16.93 75.87
C THR A 814 54.18 -16.88 77.13
N GLN A 815 52.87 -16.70 76.96
CA GLN A 815 51.90 -16.83 78.04
C GLN A 815 51.03 -18.06 77.80
N ILE A 816 51.24 -19.09 78.62
CA ILE A 816 50.44 -20.31 78.63
C ILE A 816 49.49 -20.24 79.82
N SER A 817 48.19 -20.25 79.56
CA SER A 817 47.17 -20.46 80.58
C SER A 817 46.69 -21.91 80.56
N GLN A 818 46.00 -22.34 81.63
CA GLN A 818 45.61 -23.73 81.88
C GLN A 818 45.26 -24.55 80.62
N PHE A 819 45.94 -25.70 80.48
CA PHE A 819 45.76 -26.78 79.49
C PHE A 819 46.33 -26.59 78.07
N GLY A 820 47.05 -25.50 77.76
CA GLY A 820 47.75 -25.35 76.47
C GLY A 820 49.07 -26.15 76.38
N LEU A 821 49.40 -26.66 75.19
CA LEU A 821 50.67 -27.35 74.90
C LEU A 821 51.48 -26.62 73.82
N ILE A 822 52.78 -26.44 74.08
CA ILE A 822 53.74 -25.95 73.08
C ILE A 822 54.79 -27.04 72.88
N LEU A 823 54.90 -27.55 71.66
CA LEU A 823 55.80 -28.65 71.32
C LEU A 823 56.79 -28.22 70.24
N PRO A 824 58.07 -28.65 70.31
CA PRO A 824 58.98 -28.44 69.20
C PRO A 824 58.45 -29.13 67.94
N TRP A 825 58.46 -28.44 66.81
CA TRP A 825 58.03 -28.98 65.52
C TRP A 825 59.19 -29.77 64.89
N SER A 826 59.22 -31.10 65.10
CA SER A 826 60.31 -32.02 64.75
C SER A 826 60.38 -32.41 63.27
#